data_AF-A0AAV1KUT5-F1
#
_entry.id   AF-A0AAV1KUT5-F1
#
_cell.length_a   1.000
_cell.length_b   1.000
_cell.length_c   1.000
_cell.angle_alpha   90.00
_cell.angle_beta   90.00
_cell.angle_gamma   90.00
#
_symmetry.space_group_name_H-M   'P 1'
#
loop_
_entity.id
_entity.type
_entity.pdbx_description
1 polymer ?
#
loop_
_entity_poly.entity_id
_entity_poly.type
_entity_poly.pdbx_seq_one_letter_code
_entity_poly.pdbx_strand_id
1 'polypeptide(L)'
;MLKQNIIKPSISPWSAPVWVVPKKMDASGKKKWRIVIDYRRLNDVTINEGYPIPLISDILDQLGHSKYFSTLDLVSGFHQIPLNPNDAEKTGFTVINTNGISGHFQFNRMPFGLKGASSTFQRLMNTVLSGLQGLHCFVYLDDYIIYSHDLQSHMEKLRLVFDRFRDFNLKLQPDKCELLRREVTYLGHVITDKGVSPNPDKVKSVYNYPIPKNPKEIKSFLGLVGYYRRFIDNFSKITKPLTSLLKKDVNFNWTQEQSQAFNLLKEKLTSAPLLQYPDFSQPFIVTTDASNYAVGAVLSQGPIGKDKPIAYASRTLNKQEGNYSTTEKELLAILFAVKTFRPYIYAFLHLHPNLKFSATMSKIGINGFGRIGRLVLRASIEKGAQVVAVNDPFIGLDYMVYLFKYDSTHGRFKGTVTAEDGNLVVNGNKIAVFSERDPKAIPWSKAGAEYVVESTGVFTTTEKASAHLEGGAKKVIISAPSADAPMFVVGVNLEAYDPSYKVISNASCTTNCLAPLAKVIHDNFEIVEGLMTTVHATTATQKTVDGPSGKLWRDGRGAQQNIIPASTGAAKAVGKVIPALNGKLTGMAFRVPVANVSVVDLTVRLGKAANYEAIKQKVKEAAEGPLKGILGYTEDQVVSSDFIGDSHSSIFDAAAGISLNDNFVKLISWYDNEYGYSSRVIDLIKYIQSKD
;
A
#
# COMPACT_ATOMS: atom_id res chain seq x y z
N MET A 1 26.34 5.86 -49.46
CA MET A 1 27.14 5.61 -48.25
C MET A 1 28.57 6.12 -48.39
N LEU A 2 29.37 5.69 -49.38
CA LEU A 2 30.73 6.24 -49.63
C LEU A 2 30.74 7.77 -49.80
N LYS A 3 29.94 8.31 -50.73
CA LYS A 3 29.80 9.76 -50.94
C LYS A 3 29.33 10.54 -49.70
N GLN A 4 28.70 9.86 -48.74
CA GLN A 4 28.18 10.45 -47.50
C GLN A 4 29.14 10.25 -46.32
N ASN A 5 30.33 9.67 -46.56
CA ASN A 5 31.32 9.33 -45.55
C ASN A 5 30.78 8.44 -44.41
N ILE A 6 29.79 7.57 -44.71
CA ILE A 6 29.26 6.59 -43.75
C ILE A 6 30.17 5.36 -43.68
N ILE A 7 30.75 4.98 -44.82
CA ILE A 7 31.67 3.86 -44.98
C ILE A 7 32.92 4.32 -45.73
N LYS A 8 34.01 3.57 -45.61
CA LYS A 8 35.27 3.73 -46.36
C LYS A 8 35.81 2.37 -46.82
N PRO A 9 36.69 2.34 -47.84
CA PRO A 9 37.45 1.13 -48.17
C PRO A 9 38.20 0.59 -46.93
N SER A 10 38.29 -0.73 -46.83
CA SER A 10 38.80 -1.43 -45.66
C SER A 10 39.84 -2.47 -46.06
N ILE A 11 40.79 -2.73 -45.17
CA ILE A 11 41.70 -3.90 -45.18
C ILE A 11 41.49 -4.77 -43.94
N SER A 12 40.33 -4.62 -43.28
CA SER A 12 39.99 -5.29 -42.03
C SER A 12 40.09 -6.81 -42.15
N PRO A 13 40.57 -7.52 -41.11
CA PRO A 13 40.48 -8.97 -41.03
C PRO A 13 39.04 -9.47 -40.80
N TRP A 14 38.09 -8.58 -40.49
CA TRP A 14 36.68 -8.91 -40.27
C TRP A 14 35.87 -8.74 -41.56
N SER A 15 35.01 -9.72 -41.88
CA SER A 15 34.07 -9.61 -42.99
C SER A 15 32.72 -10.22 -42.64
N ALA A 16 31.72 -9.36 -42.49
CA ALA A 16 30.32 -9.75 -42.30
C ALA A 16 29.58 -9.88 -43.65
N PRO A 17 28.66 -10.86 -43.79
CA PRO A 17 27.88 -11.02 -45.01
C PRO A 17 26.81 -9.92 -45.14
N VAL A 18 26.51 -9.58 -46.40
CA VAL A 18 25.60 -8.49 -46.77
C VAL A 18 24.35 -9.04 -47.43
N TRP A 19 23.20 -8.52 -47.03
CA TRP A 19 21.88 -8.83 -47.57
C TRP A 19 21.22 -7.56 -48.09
N VAL A 20 20.54 -7.65 -49.23
CA VAL A 20 19.73 -6.56 -49.76
C VAL A 20 18.27 -6.91 -49.55
N VAL A 21 17.59 -6.12 -48.73
CA VAL A 21 16.17 -6.34 -48.40
C VAL A 21 15.33 -5.14 -48.82
N PRO A 22 14.10 -5.36 -49.32
CA PRO A 22 13.23 -4.26 -49.71
C PRO A 22 12.79 -3.48 -48.46
N LYS A 23 12.73 -2.15 -48.56
CA LYS A 23 12.02 -1.30 -47.60
C LYS A 23 10.52 -1.39 -47.87
N LYS A 24 9.71 -1.06 -46.84
CA LYS A 24 8.27 -0.82 -47.04
C LYS A 24 8.07 0.27 -48.10
N MET A 25 7.03 0.14 -48.92
CA MET A 25 6.68 1.14 -49.92
C MET A 25 6.45 2.47 -49.21
N ASP A 26 7.09 3.53 -49.70
CA ASP A 26 6.86 4.89 -49.19
C ASP A 26 5.60 5.49 -49.81
N ALA A 27 5.16 6.65 -49.30
CA ALA A 27 4.00 7.38 -49.83
C ALA A 27 4.13 7.75 -51.32
N SER A 28 5.33 7.64 -51.90
CA SER A 28 5.61 7.89 -53.33
C SER A 28 5.50 6.65 -54.21
N GLY A 29 5.18 5.48 -53.65
CA GLY A 29 5.01 4.23 -54.39
C GLY A 29 6.32 3.59 -54.91
N LYS A 30 7.49 4.17 -54.63
CA LYS A 30 8.78 3.64 -55.12
C LYS A 30 9.35 2.57 -54.17
N LYS A 31 9.69 1.41 -54.75
CA LYS A 31 10.33 0.31 -54.02
C LYS A 31 11.80 0.64 -53.73
N LYS A 32 12.09 1.09 -52.51
CA LYS A 32 13.44 1.34 -52.02
C LYS A 32 14.06 0.05 -51.46
N TRP A 33 15.38 -0.09 -51.57
CA TRP A 33 16.12 -1.21 -51.01
C TRP A 33 17.04 -0.74 -49.88
N ARG A 34 17.32 -1.60 -48.90
CA ARG A 34 18.30 -1.34 -47.84
C ARG A 34 19.31 -2.47 -47.75
N ILE A 35 20.53 -2.09 -47.42
CA ILE A 35 21.62 -3.01 -47.11
C ILE A 35 21.47 -3.40 -45.63
N VAL A 36 21.54 -4.70 -45.35
CA VAL A 36 21.55 -5.28 -44.00
C VAL A 36 22.81 -6.12 -43.88
N ILE A 37 23.58 -5.88 -42.83
CA ILE A 37 24.84 -6.58 -42.59
C ILE A 37 24.64 -7.48 -41.38
N ASP A 38 25.05 -8.74 -41.53
CA ASP A 38 24.82 -9.75 -40.52
C ASP A 38 25.99 -9.81 -39.52
N TYR A 39 25.86 -9.02 -38.45
CA TYR A 39 26.83 -8.94 -37.37
C TYR A 39 26.65 -10.01 -36.28
N ARG A 40 25.89 -11.10 -36.50
CA ARG A 40 25.65 -12.12 -35.45
C ARG A 40 26.95 -12.64 -34.82
N ARG A 41 27.93 -13.04 -35.64
CA ARG A 41 29.23 -13.52 -35.14
C ARG A 41 30.02 -12.47 -34.38
N LEU A 42 29.96 -11.20 -34.81
CA LEU A 42 30.60 -10.10 -34.10
C LEU A 42 29.90 -9.84 -32.75
N ASN A 43 28.57 -9.92 -32.74
CA ASN A 43 27.75 -9.72 -31.54
C ASN A 43 27.98 -10.80 -30.46
N ASP A 44 28.37 -12.02 -30.86
CA ASP A 44 28.70 -13.12 -29.93
C ASP A 44 29.96 -12.84 -29.12
N VAL A 45 30.95 -12.15 -29.72
CA VAL A 45 32.22 -11.77 -29.07
C VAL A 45 32.21 -10.35 -28.50
N THR A 46 31.14 -9.59 -28.73
CA THR A 46 31.00 -8.21 -28.22
C THR A 46 30.45 -8.21 -26.80
N ILE A 47 31.14 -7.51 -25.91
CA ILE A 47 30.72 -7.30 -24.51
C ILE A 47 29.38 -6.55 -24.52
N ASN A 48 28.40 -7.09 -23.79
CA ASN A 48 27.08 -6.47 -23.71
C ASN A 48 27.08 -5.32 -22.70
N GLU A 49 26.57 -4.16 -23.10
CA GLU A 49 26.33 -3.03 -22.20
C GLU A 49 24.83 -2.90 -21.94
N GLY A 50 24.42 -3.23 -20.72
CA GLY A 50 23.04 -3.05 -20.26
C GLY A 50 22.81 -1.59 -19.88
N TYR A 51 22.40 -0.76 -20.83
CA TYR A 51 21.93 0.59 -20.53
C TYR A 51 20.42 0.56 -20.27
N PRO A 52 19.91 1.19 -19.20
CA PRO A 52 18.48 1.13 -18.87
C PRO A 52 17.66 1.86 -19.94
N ILE A 53 16.69 1.15 -20.50
CA ILE A 53 15.69 1.71 -21.42
C ILE A 53 14.40 1.90 -20.61
N PRO A 54 13.75 3.09 -20.68
CA PRO A 54 12.51 3.34 -19.95
C PRO A 54 11.41 2.35 -20.38
N LEU A 55 10.52 1.99 -19.45
CA LEU A 55 9.36 1.17 -19.80
C LEU A 55 8.38 1.99 -20.62
N ILE A 56 7.84 1.39 -21.69
CA ILE A 56 6.87 2.04 -22.58
C ILE A 56 5.63 2.49 -21.80
N SER A 57 5.17 1.68 -20.83
CA SER A 57 4.05 2.03 -19.95
C SER A 57 4.27 3.35 -19.23
N ASP A 58 5.47 3.57 -18.70
CA ASP A 58 5.79 4.71 -17.84
C ASP A 58 5.84 6.01 -18.66
N ILE A 59 6.27 5.91 -19.92
CA ILE A 59 6.20 7.01 -20.87
C ILE A 59 4.74 7.31 -21.19
N LEU A 60 3.95 6.29 -21.55
CA LEU A 60 2.55 6.47 -21.96
C LEU A 60 1.71 7.10 -20.83
N ASP A 61 1.95 6.73 -19.58
CA ASP A 61 1.23 7.26 -18.43
C ASP A 61 1.49 8.76 -18.18
N GLN A 62 2.71 9.23 -18.50
CA GLN A 62 3.11 10.63 -18.31
C GLN A 62 2.59 11.57 -19.41
N LEU A 63 1.99 11.02 -20.47
CA LEU A 63 1.38 11.82 -21.54
C LEU A 63 -0.03 12.32 -21.16
N GLY A 64 -0.52 11.98 -19.96
CA GLY A 64 -1.79 12.45 -19.43
C GLY A 64 -1.93 13.97 -19.42
N HIS A 65 -3.19 14.43 -19.50
CA HIS A 65 -3.57 15.85 -19.55
C HIS A 65 -3.03 16.64 -20.75
N SER A 66 -2.37 15.97 -21.71
CA SER A 66 -1.88 16.59 -22.93
C SER A 66 -2.93 16.58 -24.02
N LYS A 67 -2.90 17.64 -24.81
CA LYS A 67 -3.87 17.97 -25.85
C LYS A 67 -3.23 18.09 -27.22
N TYR A 68 -1.92 18.34 -27.26
CA TYR A 68 -1.11 18.46 -28.46
C TYR A 68 0.09 17.54 -28.36
N PHE A 69 0.36 16.84 -29.45
CA PHE A 69 1.45 15.89 -29.57
C PHE A 69 2.27 16.18 -30.82
N SER A 70 3.56 15.90 -30.76
CA SER A 70 4.42 15.91 -31.94
C SER A 70 5.43 14.78 -31.86
N THR A 71 5.51 13.98 -32.92
CA THR A 71 6.48 12.90 -33.04
C THR A 71 7.58 13.31 -34.00
N LEU A 72 8.82 12.96 -33.66
CA LEU A 72 10.00 13.28 -34.48
C LEU A 72 10.69 11.97 -34.88
N ASP A 73 11.32 11.95 -36.06
CA ASP A 73 12.11 10.81 -36.58
C ASP A 73 13.46 11.35 -37.08
N LEU A 74 14.57 10.71 -36.71
CA LEU A 74 15.91 11.10 -37.14
C LEU A 74 16.28 10.45 -38.49
N VAL A 75 16.99 11.20 -39.34
CA VAL A 75 17.50 10.67 -40.61
C VAL A 75 18.57 9.63 -40.35
N SER A 76 18.21 8.34 -40.46
CA SER A 76 19.15 7.23 -40.24
C SER A 76 19.92 7.36 -38.91
N GLY A 77 19.20 7.46 -37.79
CA GLY A 77 19.72 7.80 -36.45
C GLY A 77 21.12 7.27 -36.14
N PHE A 78 21.33 5.95 -36.21
CA PHE A 78 22.65 5.36 -35.90
C PHE A 78 23.80 5.88 -36.79
N HIS A 79 23.56 6.12 -38.08
CA HIS A 79 24.60 6.64 -38.99
C HIS A 79 25.01 8.09 -38.69
N GLN A 80 24.31 8.80 -37.82
CA GLN A 80 24.72 10.13 -37.37
C GLN A 80 25.83 10.04 -36.30
N ILE A 81 25.95 8.90 -35.62
CA ILE A 81 26.94 8.69 -34.55
C ILE A 81 28.28 8.26 -35.15
N PRO A 82 29.39 8.98 -34.89
CA PRO A 82 30.72 8.56 -35.29
C PRO A 82 31.14 7.28 -34.56
N LEU A 83 31.74 6.35 -35.30
CA LEU A 83 32.34 5.15 -34.72
C LEU A 83 33.79 5.45 -34.35
N ASN A 84 34.25 4.92 -33.20
CA ASN A 84 35.66 5.04 -32.82
C ASN A 84 36.53 4.41 -33.93
N PRO A 85 37.54 5.14 -34.46
CA PRO A 85 38.42 4.62 -35.51
C PRO A 85 39.05 3.26 -35.19
N ASN A 86 39.37 3.00 -33.92
CA ASN A 86 39.97 1.74 -33.47
C ASN A 86 39.00 0.55 -33.52
N ASP A 87 37.68 0.80 -33.52
CA ASP A 87 36.65 -0.23 -33.61
C ASP A 87 36.09 -0.38 -35.02
N ALA A 88 36.44 0.53 -35.93
CA ALA A 88 35.89 0.58 -37.27
C ALA A 88 36.18 -0.70 -38.07
N GLU A 89 37.36 -1.30 -37.93
CA GLU A 89 37.73 -2.54 -38.63
C GLU A 89 36.75 -3.68 -38.32
N LYS A 90 36.23 -3.77 -37.10
CA LYS A 90 35.32 -4.85 -36.66
C LYS A 90 34.03 -4.88 -37.48
N THR A 91 33.66 -3.73 -38.07
CA THR A 91 32.45 -3.59 -38.89
C THR A 91 32.65 -3.96 -40.36
N GLY A 92 33.81 -4.50 -40.72
CA GLY A 92 34.18 -4.86 -42.09
C GLY A 92 33.15 -5.77 -42.78
N PHE A 93 32.87 -5.49 -44.05
CA PHE A 93 31.93 -6.25 -44.87
C PHE A 93 32.36 -6.20 -46.34
N THR A 94 31.99 -7.25 -47.08
CA THR A 94 32.36 -7.41 -48.49
C THR A 94 31.12 -7.36 -49.36
N VAL A 95 31.18 -6.56 -50.43
CA VAL A 95 30.14 -6.47 -51.46
C VAL A 95 30.71 -6.98 -52.77
N ILE A 96 29.98 -7.89 -53.42
CA ILE A 96 30.32 -8.40 -54.75
C ILE A 96 29.35 -7.77 -55.75
N ASN A 97 29.84 -7.08 -56.77
CA ASN A 97 28.98 -6.57 -57.85
C ASN A 97 28.69 -7.66 -58.90
N THR A 98 27.71 -7.40 -59.77
CA THR A 98 27.28 -8.32 -60.85
C THR A 98 28.35 -8.67 -61.87
N ASN A 99 29.47 -7.95 -61.89
CA ASN A 99 30.62 -8.18 -62.78
C ASN A 99 31.78 -8.88 -62.05
N GLY A 100 31.56 -9.41 -60.85
CA GLY A 100 32.55 -10.15 -60.08
C GLY A 100 33.57 -9.29 -59.31
N ILE A 101 33.46 -7.95 -59.38
CA ILE A 101 34.35 -7.06 -58.64
C ILE A 101 33.89 -6.99 -57.19
N SER A 102 34.74 -7.48 -56.27
CA SER A 102 34.52 -7.41 -54.84
C SER A 102 35.15 -6.14 -54.25
N GLY A 103 34.38 -5.42 -53.43
CA GLY A 103 34.86 -4.29 -52.64
C GLY A 103 34.73 -4.60 -51.16
N HIS A 104 35.80 -4.41 -50.40
CA HIS A 104 35.81 -4.55 -48.95
C HIS A 104 35.71 -3.18 -48.27
N PHE A 105 34.76 -3.02 -47.35
CA PHE A 105 34.41 -1.74 -46.74
C PHE A 105 34.22 -1.88 -45.22
N GLN A 106 34.41 -0.79 -44.50
CA GLN A 106 34.12 -0.68 -43.07
C GLN A 106 33.38 0.62 -42.78
N PHE A 107 32.73 0.71 -41.62
CA PHE A 107 31.96 1.89 -41.24
C PHE A 107 32.81 2.95 -40.54
N ASN A 108 32.55 4.22 -40.86
CA ASN A 108 33.00 5.39 -40.10
C ASN A 108 31.92 5.88 -39.11
N ARG A 109 30.69 5.41 -39.28
CA ARG A 109 29.51 5.77 -38.48
C ARG A 109 28.83 4.51 -37.97
N MET A 110 28.18 4.56 -36.81
CA MET A 110 27.64 3.36 -36.18
C MET A 110 26.62 2.62 -37.10
N PRO A 111 26.89 1.36 -37.52
CA PRO A 111 25.99 0.61 -38.37
C PRO A 111 24.80 0.02 -37.60
N PHE A 112 23.72 -0.26 -38.33
CA PHE A 112 22.60 -1.06 -37.82
C PHE A 112 23.06 -2.51 -37.57
N GLY A 113 22.54 -3.13 -36.51
CA GLY A 113 22.72 -4.57 -36.23
C GLY A 113 23.80 -4.91 -35.20
N LEU A 114 24.56 -3.94 -34.70
CA LEU A 114 25.47 -4.14 -33.57
C LEU A 114 24.69 -4.27 -32.26
N LYS A 115 25.09 -5.23 -31.41
CA LYS A 115 24.44 -5.55 -30.13
C LYS A 115 24.34 -4.35 -29.18
N GLY A 116 25.35 -3.48 -29.15
CA GLY A 116 25.41 -2.29 -28.27
C GLY A 116 24.85 -1.00 -28.90
N ALA A 117 24.39 -1.02 -30.14
CA ALA A 117 23.98 0.20 -30.86
C ALA A 117 22.79 0.91 -30.20
N SER A 118 21.76 0.16 -29.80
CA SER A 118 20.56 0.71 -29.15
C SER A 118 20.88 1.36 -27.80
N SER A 119 21.69 0.70 -26.96
CA SER A 119 22.15 1.24 -25.67
C SER A 119 22.94 2.53 -25.86
N THR A 120 23.87 2.54 -26.82
CA THR A 120 24.70 3.71 -27.14
C THR A 120 23.84 4.87 -27.64
N PHE A 121 22.85 4.57 -28.49
CA PHE A 121 21.94 5.57 -29.02
C PHE A 121 21.06 6.19 -27.93
N GLN A 122 20.45 5.36 -27.08
CA GLN A 122 19.66 5.85 -25.95
C GLN A 122 20.49 6.73 -25.01
N ARG A 123 21.73 6.32 -24.71
CA ARG A 123 22.65 7.12 -23.86
C ARG A 123 22.98 8.47 -24.49
N LEU A 124 23.24 8.50 -25.80
CA LEU A 124 23.45 9.76 -26.51
C LEU A 124 22.22 10.66 -26.38
N MET A 125 21.02 10.13 -26.63
CA MET A 125 19.79 10.93 -26.58
C MET A 125 19.50 11.46 -25.17
N ASN A 126 19.69 10.63 -24.14
CA ASN A 126 19.56 11.05 -22.75
C ASN A 126 20.56 12.18 -22.40
N THR A 127 21.73 12.19 -23.03
CA THR A 127 22.75 13.25 -22.84
C THR A 127 22.34 14.54 -23.56
N VAL A 128 21.95 14.44 -24.83
CA VAL A 128 21.56 15.59 -25.67
C VAL A 128 20.35 16.31 -25.09
N LEU A 129 19.35 15.54 -24.64
CA LEU A 129 18.08 16.04 -24.10
C LEU A 129 18.09 16.11 -22.57
N SER A 130 19.27 16.10 -21.96
CA SER A 130 19.42 16.30 -20.52
C SER A 130 18.74 17.61 -20.08
N GLY A 131 17.89 17.50 -19.06
CA GLY A 131 17.03 18.58 -18.58
C GLY A 131 15.70 18.77 -19.34
N LEU A 132 15.54 18.15 -20.52
CA LEU A 132 14.28 18.17 -21.28
C LEU A 132 13.48 16.88 -21.16
N GLN A 133 14.17 15.76 -21.00
CA GLN A 133 13.54 14.43 -20.94
C GLN A 133 12.67 14.27 -19.69
N GLY A 134 11.41 13.85 -19.88
CA GLY A 134 10.42 13.71 -18.81
C GLY A 134 9.63 14.99 -18.48
N LEU A 135 10.05 16.15 -18.97
CA LEU A 135 9.39 17.44 -18.74
C LEU A 135 8.82 18.04 -20.03
N HIS A 136 9.62 18.01 -21.10
CA HIS A 136 9.29 18.60 -22.39
C HIS A 136 9.11 17.53 -23.48
N CYS A 137 9.84 16.41 -23.39
CA CYS A 137 9.76 15.32 -24.35
C CYS A 137 10.10 13.96 -23.74
N PHE A 138 9.73 12.88 -24.42
CA PHE A 138 10.25 11.54 -24.18
C PHE A 138 10.97 11.01 -25.40
N VAL A 139 11.99 10.19 -25.15
CA VAL A 139 12.74 9.47 -26.17
C VAL A 139 12.84 8.01 -25.80
N TYR A 140 12.39 7.17 -26.71
CA TYR A 140 12.58 5.73 -26.66
C TYR A 140 13.31 5.31 -27.94
N LEU A 141 14.61 5.09 -27.84
CA LEU A 141 15.49 4.87 -28.99
C LEU A 141 15.27 5.96 -30.06
N ASP A 142 14.80 5.59 -31.25
CA ASP A 142 14.56 6.48 -32.39
C ASP A 142 13.16 7.13 -32.36
N ASP A 143 12.30 6.79 -31.41
CA ASP A 143 10.95 7.33 -31.28
C ASP A 143 10.92 8.50 -30.28
N TYR A 144 10.51 9.68 -30.76
CA TYR A 144 10.44 10.91 -29.97
C TYR A 144 9.00 11.36 -29.86
N ILE A 145 8.61 11.86 -28.68
CA ILE A 145 7.33 12.53 -28.50
C ILE A 145 7.47 13.79 -27.65
N ILE A 146 6.89 14.87 -28.15
CA ILE A 146 6.71 16.14 -27.45
C ILE A 146 5.22 16.28 -27.17
N TYR A 147 4.88 16.74 -25.96
CA TYR A 147 3.51 16.79 -25.47
C TYR A 147 3.26 18.03 -24.62
N SER A 148 2.04 18.56 -24.70
CA SER A 148 1.61 19.72 -23.91
C SER A 148 0.09 19.83 -23.83
N HIS A 149 -0.40 20.59 -22.86
CA HIS A 149 -1.82 20.90 -22.69
C HIS A 149 -2.30 22.05 -23.60
N ASP A 150 -1.44 23.02 -23.90
CA ASP A 150 -1.77 24.19 -24.71
C ASP A 150 -0.77 24.42 -25.85
N LEU A 151 -1.23 25.10 -26.89
CA LEU A 151 -0.46 25.29 -28.12
C LEU A 151 0.82 26.11 -27.90
N GLN A 152 0.78 27.11 -27.00
CA GLN A 152 1.91 28.00 -26.76
C GLN A 152 3.06 27.23 -26.08
N SER A 153 2.75 26.52 -25.00
CA SER A 153 3.71 25.63 -24.33
C SER A 153 4.27 24.59 -25.31
N HIS A 154 3.44 24.04 -26.20
CA HIS A 154 3.90 23.10 -27.21
C HIS A 154 4.97 23.69 -28.13
N MET A 155 4.75 24.91 -28.60
CA MET A 155 5.67 25.60 -29.50
C MET A 155 7.00 25.93 -28.82
N GLU A 156 6.97 26.31 -27.54
CA GLU A 156 8.17 26.53 -26.74
C GLU A 156 8.96 25.23 -26.55
N LYS A 157 8.28 24.12 -26.22
CA LYS A 157 8.91 22.80 -26.10
C LYS A 157 9.56 22.35 -27.42
N LEU A 158 8.87 22.53 -28.55
CA LEU A 158 9.42 22.23 -29.87
C LEU A 158 10.70 23.02 -30.16
N ARG A 159 10.71 24.32 -29.86
CA ARG A 159 11.90 25.17 -30.04
C ARG A 159 13.08 24.65 -29.22
N LEU A 160 12.88 24.38 -27.94
CA LEU A 160 13.94 23.86 -27.06
C LEU A 160 14.53 22.53 -27.58
N VAL A 161 13.69 21.61 -28.03
CA VAL A 161 14.15 20.33 -28.59
C VAL A 161 14.90 20.53 -29.90
N PHE A 162 14.41 21.39 -30.78
CA PHE A 162 15.09 21.70 -32.05
C PHE A 162 16.41 22.43 -31.83
N ASP A 163 16.51 23.31 -30.84
CA ASP A 163 17.75 23.97 -30.43
C ASP A 163 18.79 22.94 -30.00
N ARG A 164 18.41 22.00 -29.12
CA ARG A 164 19.30 20.89 -28.72
C ARG A 164 19.74 20.04 -29.89
N PHE A 165 18.85 19.71 -30.82
CA PHE A 165 19.26 18.95 -32.01
C PHE A 165 20.20 19.73 -32.92
N ARG A 166 20.05 21.07 -33.02
CA ARG A 166 21.01 21.92 -33.75
C ARG A 166 22.37 21.96 -33.08
N ASP A 167 22.41 22.14 -31.76
CA ASP A 167 23.66 22.22 -30.99
C ASP A 167 24.51 20.95 -31.14
N PHE A 168 23.86 19.79 -31.18
CA PHE A 168 24.51 18.49 -31.34
C PHE A 168 24.53 17.98 -32.78
N ASN A 169 24.13 18.80 -33.76
CA ASN A 169 24.11 18.50 -35.20
C ASN A 169 23.35 17.19 -35.55
N LEU A 170 22.23 16.95 -34.88
CA LEU A 170 21.31 15.85 -35.17
C LEU A 170 20.24 16.30 -36.18
N LYS A 171 20.01 15.46 -37.20
CA LYS A 171 19.16 15.77 -38.35
C LYS A 171 17.87 14.97 -38.31
N LEU A 172 16.74 15.68 -38.31
CA LEU A 172 15.39 15.12 -38.41
C LEU A 172 14.98 14.84 -39.86
N GLN A 173 14.09 13.86 -40.04
CA GLN A 173 13.46 13.51 -41.30
C GLN A 173 12.06 14.15 -41.37
N PRO A 174 11.88 15.29 -42.06
CA PRO A 174 10.62 16.04 -41.99
C PRO A 174 9.39 15.25 -42.41
N ASP A 175 9.49 14.44 -43.48
CA ASP A 175 8.37 13.67 -44.04
C ASP A 175 7.77 12.61 -43.09
N LYS A 176 8.46 12.31 -41.99
CA LYS A 176 8.01 11.35 -40.98
C LYS A 176 7.74 11.99 -39.62
N CYS A 177 8.00 13.29 -39.49
CA CYS A 177 7.66 14.01 -38.27
C CYS A 177 6.19 14.40 -38.34
N GLU A 178 5.44 14.12 -37.29
CA GLU A 178 4.06 14.61 -37.15
C GLU A 178 4.06 15.76 -36.14
N LEU A 179 3.67 16.96 -36.56
CA LEU A 179 3.69 18.14 -35.71
C LEU A 179 2.27 18.60 -35.35
N LEU A 180 2.09 19.08 -34.11
CA LEU A 180 0.86 19.72 -33.61
C LEU A 180 -0.43 18.92 -33.81
N ARG A 181 -0.36 17.60 -33.61
CA ARG A 181 -1.52 16.71 -33.76
C ARG A 181 -2.28 16.56 -32.45
N ARG A 182 -3.59 16.28 -32.55
CA ARG A 182 -4.45 15.86 -31.44
C ARG A 182 -4.39 14.35 -31.18
N GLU A 183 -4.01 13.60 -32.21
CA GLU A 183 -3.89 12.16 -32.21
C GLU A 183 -2.61 11.78 -32.95
N VAL A 184 -1.78 10.93 -32.34
CA VAL A 184 -0.54 10.41 -32.95
C VAL A 184 -0.38 8.92 -32.69
N THR A 185 0.32 8.24 -33.59
CA THR A 185 0.84 6.90 -33.32
C THR A 185 2.23 7.00 -32.70
N TYR A 186 2.41 6.43 -31.51
CA TYR A 186 3.71 6.40 -30.82
C TYR A 186 3.89 5.07 -30.09
N LEU A 187 5.06 4.44 -30.26
CA LEU A 187 5.39 3.14 -29.68
C LEU A 187 4.30 2.08 -29.86
N GLY A 188 3.69 2.01 -31.04
CA GLY A 188 2.64 1.03 -31.35
C GLY A 188 1.29 1.26 -30.66
N HIS A 189 1.06 2.45 -30.10
CA HIS A 189 -0.20 2.87 -29.51
C HIS A 189 -0.72 4.11 -30.22
N VAL A 190 -2.05 4.30 -30.21
CA VAL A 190 -2.68 5.57 -30.58
C VAL A 190 -2.86 6.38 -29.30
N ILE A 191 -2.38 7.60 -29.34
CA ILE A 191 -2.34 8.52 -28.20
C ILE A 191 -3.28 9.68 -28.53
N THR A 192 -4.25 9.91 -27.64
CA THR A 192 -5.22 11.00 -27.74
C THR A 192 -5.26 11.78 -26.43
N ASP A 193 -6.00 12.89 -26.39
CA ASP A 193 -6.29 13.63 -25.16
C ASP A 193 -7.18 12.84 -24.17
N LYS A 194 -7.94 11.86 -24.67
CA LYS A 194 -8.87 11.05 -23.87
C LYS A 194 -8.23 9.79 -23.27
N GLY A 195 -7.14 9.30 -23.85
CA GLY A 195 -6.50 8.07 -23.42
C GLY A 195 -5.63 7.41 -24.48
N VAL A 196 -5.22 6.19 -24.17
CA VAL A 196 -4.34 5.35 -24.99
C VAL A 196 -5.12 4.14 -25.50
N SER A 197 -4.91 3.77 -26.76
CA SER A 197 -5.46 2.55 -27.35
C SER A 197 -4.42 1.79 -28.21
N PRO A 198 -4.61 0.48 -28.45
CA PRO A 198 -3.73 -0.28 -29.33
C PRO A 198 -3.75 0.25 -30.76
N ASN A 199 -2.62 0.25 -31.47
CA ASN A 199 -2.59 0.69 -32.86
C ASN A 199 -3.44 -0.23 -33.77
N PRO A 200 -4.41 0.33 -34.53
CA PRO A 200 -5.31 -0.46 -35.37
C PRO A 200 -4.61 -1.37 -36.39
N ASP A 201 -3.48 -0.95 -36.96
CA ASP A 201 -2.75 -1.76 -37.95
C ASP A 201 -2.01 -2.93 -37.30
N LYS A 202 -1.54 -2.75 -36.06
CA LYS A 202 -1.00 -3.85 -35.26
C LYS A 202 -2.10 -4.81 -34.81
N VAL A 203 -3.28 -4.29 -34.45
CA VAL A 203 -4.45 -5.11 -34.12
C VAL A 203 -4.93 -5.90 -35.34
N LYS A 204 -4.99 -5.30 -36.54
CA LYS A 204 -5.29 -6.02 -37.79
C LYS A 204 -4.31 -7.19 -38.03
N SER A 205 -3.04 -6.99 -37.71
CA SER A 205 -2.01 -8.05 -37.83
C SER A 205 -2.27 -9.20 -36.85
N VAL A 206 -2.79 -8.91 -35.65
CA VAL A 206 -3.22 -9.93 -34.67
C VAL A 206 -4.49 -10.64 -35.15
N TYR A 207 -5.48 -9.88 -35.64
CA TYR A 207 -6.74 -10.44 -36.14
C TYR A 207 -6.51 -11.41 -37.31
N ASN A 208 -5.65 -11.02 -38.25
CA ASN A 208 -5.28 -11.84 -39.40
C ASN A 208 -4.19 -12.89 -39.10
N TYR A 209 -3.75 -13.03 -37.85
CA TYR A 209 -2.69 -13.97 -37.50
C TYR A 209 -3.18 -15.42 -37.76
N PRO A 210 -2.41 -16.25 -38.48
CA PRO A 210 -2.80 -17.64 -38.76
C PRO A 210 -2.79 -18.48 -37.49
N ILE A 211 -3.59 -19.55 -37.45
CA ILE A 211 -3.60 -20.47 -36.31
C ILE A 211 -2.17 -21.05 -36.13
N PRO A 212 -1.54 -20.87 -34.96
CA PRO A 212 -0.20 -21.40 -34.69
C PRO A 212 -0.15 -22.92 -34.83
N LYS A 213 0.83 -23.43 -35.58
CA LYS A 213 1.03 -24.87 -35.82
C LYS A 213 2.19 -25.47 -35.03
N ASN A 214 2.97 -24.64 -34.34
CA ASN A 214 4.13 -25.09 -33.56
C ASN A 214 4.39 -24.17 -32.36
N PRO A 215 5.18 -24.62 -31.37
CA PRO A 215 5.50 -23.84 -30.17
C PRO A 215 6.19 -22.50 -30.47
N LYS A 216 6.95 -22.38 -31.57
CA LYS A 216 7.62 -21.13 -31.97
C LYS A 216 6.60 -20.07 -32.41
N GLU A 217 5.59 -20.47 -33.16
CA GLU A 217 4.49 -19.61 -33.59
C GLU A 217 3.60 -19.18 -32.41
N ILE A 218 3.35 -20.07 -31.44
CA ILE A 218 2.65 -19.71 -30.19
C ILE A 218 3.45 -18.66 -29.43
N LYS A 219 4.78 -18.84 -29.25
CA LYS A 219 5.63 -17.85 -28.57
C LYS A 219 5.60 -16.49 -29.29
N SER A 220 5.64 -16.50 -30.62
CA SER A 220 5.53 -15.29 -31.45
C SER A 220 4.18 -14.58 -31.24
N PHE A 221 3.07 -15.33 -31.28
CA PHE A 221 1.73 -14.80 -31.04
C PHE A 221 1.57 -14.24 -29.63
N LEU A 222 1.96 -15.01 -28.61
CA LEU A 222 1.89 -14.57 -27.20
C LEU A 222 2.81 -13.37 -26.93
N GLY A 223 3.94 -13.23 -27.62
CA GLY A 223 4.77 -12.03 -27.56
C GLY A 223 4.06 -10.81 -28.13
N LEU A 224 3.38 -10.96 -29.27
CA LEU A 224 2.63 -9.88 -29.92
C LEU A 224 1.42 -9.43 -29.08
N VAL A 225 0.62 -10.38 -28.57
CA VAL A 225 -0.55 -10.08 -27.74
C VAL A 225 -0.12 -9.64 -26.33
N GLY A 226 0.97 -10.20 -25.81
CA GLY A 226 1.56 -9.82 -24.53
C GLY A 226 2.05 -8.37 -24.49
N TYR A 227 2.44 -7.79 -25.63
CA TYR A 227 2.72 -6.36 -25.77
C TYR A 227 1.53 -5.49 -25.34
N TYR A 228 0.31 -5.94 -25.65
CA TYR A 228 -0.94 -5.25 -25.33
C TYR A 228 -1.65 -5.85 -24.10
N ARG A 229 -0.96 -6.62 -23.26
CA ARG A 229 -1.56 -7.26 -22.08
C ARG A 229 -2.29 -6.29 -21.16
N ARG A 230 -1.83 -5.03 -21.09
CA ARG A 230 -2.40 -3.97 -20.25
C ARG A 230 -3.82 -3.58 -20.66
N PHE A 231 -4.24 -3.92 -21.89
CA PHE A 231 -5.57 -3.65 -22.45
C PHE A 231 -6.53 -4.84 -22.34
N ILE A 232 -6.03 -6.01 -21.91
CA ILE A 232 -6.80 -7.25 -21.91
C ILE A 232 -7.07 -7.67 -20.47
N ASP A 233 -8.34 -7.56 -20.08
CA ASP A 233 -8.80 -8.12 -18.81
C ASP A 233 -8.57 -9.63 -18.76
N ASN A 234 -8.12 -10.11 -17.59
CA ASN A 234 -7.88 -11.53 -17.34
C ASN A 234 -6.92 -12.23 -18.33
N PHE A 235 -5.99 -11.49 -18.93
CA PHE A 235 -5.03 -11.98 -19.94
C PHE A 235 -4.39 -13.35 -19.59
N SER A 236 -3.91 -13.53 -18.36
CA SER A 236 -3.23 -14.76 -17.94
C SER A 236 -4.16 -15.97 -17.91
N LYS A 237 -5.43 -15.77 -17.55
CA LYS A 237 -6.44 -16.83 -17.59
C LYS A 237 -6.71 -17.26 -19.03
N ILE A 238 -6.86 -16.30 -19.94
CA ILE A 238 -7.13 -16.54 -21.35
C ILE A 238 -5.94 -17.22 -22.06
N THR A 239 -4.71 -16.81 -21.76
CA THR A 239 -3.50 -17.38 -22.38
C THR A 239 -3.08 -18.74 -21.81
N LYS A 240 -3.70 -19.23 -20.72
CA LYS A 240 -3.30 -20.47 -20.05
C LYS A 240 -3.33 -21.72 -20.96
N PRO A 241 -4.37 -21.95 -21.79
CA PRO A 241 -4.38 -23.09 -22.71
C PRO A 241 -3.24 -23.03 -23.75
N LEU A 242 -2.84 -21.82 -24.17
CA LEU A 242 -1.77 -21.61 -25.16
C LEU A 242 -0.37 -21.77 -24.53
N THR A 243 -0.16 -21.20 -23.34
CA THR A 243 1.11 -21.32 -22.60
C THR A 243 1.37 -22.75 -22.13
N SER A 244 0.32 -23.54 -21.90
CA SER A 244 0.45 -24.95 -21.52
C SER A 244 1.12 -25.81 -22.62
N LEU A 245 0.95 -25.46 -23.89
CA LEU A 245 1.64 -26.09 -25.03
C LEU A 245 3.12 -25.72 -25.15
N LEU A 246 3.62 -24.79 -24.31
CA LEU A 246 5.02 -24.38 -24.30
C LEU A 246 5.86 -25.07 -23.21
N LYS A 247 5.25 -25.91 -22.37
CA LYS A 247 5.96 -26.67 -21.33
C LYS A 247 6.86 -27.74 -21.94
N LYS A 248 7.96 -28.06 -21.27
CA LYS A 248 8.82 -29.19 -21.64
C LYS A 248 8.02 -30.49 -21.54
N ASP A 249 8.22 -31.41 -22.48
CA ASP A 249 7.63 -32.75 -22.53
C ASP A 249 6.11 -32.83 -22.80
N VAL A 250 5.52 -31.80 -23.43
CA VAL A 250 4.12 -31.80 -23.88
C VAL A 250 4.05 -31.95 -25.41
N ASN A 251 3.31 -32.95 -25.89
CA ASN A 251 3.02 -33.11 -27.32
C ASN A 251 2.12 -31.96 -27.80
N PHE A 252 2.48 -31.37 -28.95
CA PHE A 252 1.70 -30.29 -29.54
C PHE A 252 0.36 -30.81 -30.05
N ASN A 253 -0.71 -30.55 -29.29
CA ASN A 253 -2.07 -30.89 -29.68
C ASN A 253 -2.97 -29.66 -29.56
N TRP A 254 -3.50 -29.20 -30.70
CA TRP A 254 -4.35 -28.01 -30.76
C TRP A 254 -5.81 -28.42 -30.63
N THR A 255 -6.44 -28.14 -29.50
CA THR A 255 -7.82 -28.54 -29.23
C THR A 255 -8.79 -27.36 -29.34
N GLN A 256 -10.06 -27.61 -29.01
CA GLN A 256 -11.10 -26.58 -28.95
C GLN A 256 -10.79 -25.50 -27.90
N GLU A 257 -10.16 -25.85 -26.78
CA GLU A 257 -9.78 -24.88 -25.73
C GLU A 257 -8.73 -23.87 -26.23
N GLN A 258 -7.73 -24.31 -26.99
CA GLN A 258 -6.74 -23.40 -27.58
C GLN A 258 -7.37 -22.52 -28.66
N SER A 259 -8.30 -23.07 -29.45
CA SER A 259 -9.04 -22.30 -30.46
C SER A 259 -9.89 -21.21 -29.82
N GLN A 260 -10.61 -21.52 -28.72
CA GLN A 260 -11.39 -20.55 -27.96
C GLN A 260 -10.51 -19.46 -27.36
N ALA A 261 -9.40 -19.83 -26.70
CA ALA A 261 -8.44 -18.86 -26.15
C ALA A 261 -7.85 -17.95 -27.23
N PHE A 262 -7.46 -18.52 -28.37
CA PHE A 262 -6.89 -17.77 -29.50
C PHE A 262 -7.89 -16.75 -30.08
N ASN A 263 -9.13 -17.16 -30.32
CA ASN A 263 -10.17 -16.29 -30.85
C ASN A 263 -10.59 -15.22 -29.83
N LEU A 264 -10.71 -15.58 -28.55
CA LEU A 264 -11.05 -14.62 -27.49
C LEU A 264 -9.98 -13.52 -27.34
N LEU A 265 -8.68 -13.87 -27.47
CA LEU A 265 -7.60 -12.86 -27.47
C LEU A 265 -7.68 -11.91 -28.67
N LYS A 266 -8.04 -12.43 -29.85
CA LYS A 266 -8.27 -11.58 -31.04
C LYS A 266 -9.41 -10.62 -30.80
N GLU A 267 -10.55 -11.14 -30.32
CA GLU A 267 -11.75 -10.36 -30.05
C GLU A 267 -11.52 -9.26 -29.00
N LYS A 268 -10.88 -9.60 -27.88
CA LYS A 268 -10.57 -8.66 -26.78
C LYS A 268 -9.62 -7.55 -27.23
N LEU A 269 -8.70 -7.82 -28.16
CA LEU A 269 -7.84 -6.78 -28.72
C LEU A 269 -8.55 -5.89 -29.74
N THR A 270 -9.46 -6.45 -30.54
CA THR A 270 -10.28 -5.65 -31.47
C THR A 270 -11.33 -4.80 -30.75
N SER A 271 -11.79 -5.24 -29.59
CA SER A 271 -12.76 -4.53 -28.73
C SER A 271 -12.09 -3.85 -27.52
N ALA A 272 -10.76 -3.67 -27.55
CA ALA A 272 -10.00 -3.20 -26.41
C ALA A 272 -10.53 -1.83 -25.92
N PRO A 273 -10.77 -1.67 -24.62
CA PRO A 273 -11.24 -0.40 -24.08
C PRO A 273 -10.16 0.67 -24.22
N LEU A 274 -10.59 1.92 -24.38
CA LEU A 274 -9.71 3.08 -24.24
C LEU A 274 -9.23 3.14 -22.78
N LEU A 275 -7.93 3.00 -22.56
CA LEU A 275 -7.36 3.17 -21.22
C LEU A 275 -7.22 4.66 -20.95
N GLN A 276 -7.74 5.12 -19.82
CA GLN A 276 -7.55 6.50 -19.38
C GLN A 276 -6.16 6.69 -18.80
N TYR A 277 -5.66 7.92 -18.85
CA TYR A 277 -4.43 8.30 -18.15
C TYR A 277 -4.65 8.31 -16.64
N PRO A 278 -3.63 8.00 -15.83
CA PRO A 278 -3.71 8.11 -14.38
C PRO A 278 -3.76 9.59 -13.96
N ASP A 279 -4.74 9.94 -13.11
CA ASP A 279 -4.84 11.25 -12.47
C ASP A 279 -4.45 11.14 -10.99
N PHE A 280 -3.24 11.55 -10.64
CA PHE A 280 -2.73 11.42 -9.26
C PHE A 280 -3.42 12.36 -8.25
N SER A 281 -4.31 13.25 -8.69
CA SER A 281 -5.17 14.03 -7.80
C SER A 281 -6.41 13.25 -7.32
N GLN A 282 -6.77 12.16 -8.00
CA GLN A 282 -7.95 11.35 -7.72
C GLN A 282 -7.57 10.00 -7.08
N PRO A 283 -8.42 9.42 -6.22
CA PRO A 283 -8.15 8.11 -5.63
C PRO A 283 -8.14 7.02 -6.70
N PHE A 284 -7.17 6.11 -6.61
CA PHE A 284 -7.10 4.91 -7.44
C PHE A 284 -7.97 3.79 -6.85
N ILE A 285 -8.70 3.10 -7.71
CA ILE A 285 -9.46 1.89 -7.37
C ILE A 285 -8.66 0.69 -7.88
N VAL A 286 -8.41 -0.28 -6.99
CA VAL A 286 -7.77 -1.54 -7.35
C VAL A 286 -8.78 -2.66 -7.12
N THR A 287 -9.29 -3.23 -8.20
CA THR A 287 -10.19 -4.38 -8.15
C THR A 287 -9.39 -5.64 -8.42
N THR A 288 -9.43 -6.62 -7.53
CA THR A 288 -8.70 -7.89 -7.68
C THR A 288 -9.66 -9.05 -7.90
N ASP A 289 -9.23 -10.03 -8.68
CA ASP A 289 -9.94 -11.31 -8.86
C ASP A 289 -8.95 -12.47 -8.69
N ALA A 290 -9.43 -13.58 -8.12
CA ALA A 290 -8.64 -14.78 -7.91
C ALA A 290 -9.42 -16.00 -8.38
N SER A 291 -8.75 -16.84 -9.17
CA SER A 291 -9.28 -18.12 -9.63
C SER A 291 -8.36 -19.26 -9.21
N ASN A 292 -8.80 -20.50 -9.40
CA ASN A 292 -7.97 -21.70 -9.16
C ASN A 292 -6.69 -21.76 -10.00
N TYR A 293 -6.53 -20.87 -10.98
CA TYR A 293 -5.50 -20.97 -12.00
C TYR A 293 -4.69 -19.70 -12.20
N ALA A 294 -5.25 -18.54 -11.87
CA ALA A 294 -4.65 -17.23 -12.11
C ALA A 294 -5.24 -16.19 -11.14
N VAL A 295 -4.47 -15.12 -10.94
CA VAL A 295 -4.93 -13.90 -10.27
C VAL A 295 -4.97 -12.76 -11.28
N GLY A 296 -5.95 -11.89 -11.14
CA GLY A 296 -6.19 -10.71 -11.95
C GLY A 296 -6.33 -9.46 -11.10
N ALA A 297 -6.04 -8.31 -11.69
CA ALA A 297 -6.22 -7.02 -11.07
C ALA A 297 -6.49 -5.94 -12.12
N VAL A 298 -7.36 -5.00 -11.78
CA VAL A 298 -7.68 -3.82 -12.57
C VAL A 298 -7.35 -2.59 -11.73
N LEU A 299 -6.58 -1.67 -12.32
CA LEU A 299 -6.39 -0.32 -11.80
C LEU A 299 -7.32 0.61 -12.57
N SER A 300 -8.17 1.35 -11.87
CA SER A 300 -9.16 2.25 -12.46
C SER A 300 -9.36 3.52 -11.62
N GLN A 301 -10.03 4.52 -12.20
CA GLN A 301 -10.44 5.76 -11.51
C GLN A 301 -11.83 6.20 -11.97
N GLY A 302 -12.56 6.84 -11.07
CA GLY A 302 -13.94 7.32 -11.28
C GLY A 302 -14.92 6.73 -10.27
N PRO A 303 -16.23 6.99 -10.43
CA PRO A 303 -17.26 6.41 -9.57
C PRO A 303 -17.27 4.88 -9.65
N ILE A 304 -17.25 4.20 -8.50
CA ILE A 304 -17.25 2.73 -8.43
C ILE A 304 -18.42 2.17 -9.26
N GLY A 305 -18.12 1.23 -10.17
CA GLY A 305 -19.09 0.61 -11.08
C GLY A 305 -19.27 1.34 -12.42
N LYS A 306 -18.70 2.54 -12.56
CA LYS A 306 -18.53 3.29 -13.82
C LYS A 306 -17.09 3.77 -14.01
N ASP A 307 -16.18 3.24 -13.19
CA ASP A 307 -14.77 3.58 -13.19
C ASP A 307 -14.13 3.13 -14.51
N LYS A 308 -13.22 3.96 -15.02
CA LYS A 308 -12.55 3.70 -16.28
C LYS A 308 -11.21 3.03 -16.02
N PRO A 309 -10.86 1.99 -16.80
CA PRO A 309 -9.61 1.28 -16.59
C PRO A 309 -8.40 2.14 -16.99
N ILE A 310 -7.38 2.11 -16.15
CA ILE A 310 -6.04 2.66 -16.40
C ILE A 310 -5.11 1.52 -16.82
N ALA A 311 -5.20 0.37 -16.16
CA ALA A 311 -4.37 -0.79 -16.47
C ALA A 311 -5.00 -2.09 -16.02
N TYR A 312 -4.86 -3.14 -16.85
CA TYR A 312 -5.13 -4.53 -16.46
C TYR A 312 -3.81 -5.26 -16.15
N ALA A 313 -3.82 -6.06 -15.10
CA ALA A 313 -2.72 -6.94 -14.70
C ALA A 313 -3.24 -8.34 -14.38
N SER A 314 -2.50 -9.37 -14.76
CA SER A 314 -2.81 -10.74 -14.35
C SER A 314 -1.57 -11.61 -14.39
N ARG A 315 -1.56 -12.69 -13.60
CA ARG A 315 -0.56 -13.76 -13.70
C ARG A 315 -1.17 -15.13 -13.39
N THR A 316 -0.60 -16.18 -13.96
CA THR A 316 -0.94 -17.56 -13.61
C THR A 316 -0.35 -17.93 -12.24
N LEU A 317 -1.04 -18.79 -11.50
CA LEU A 317 -0.53 -19.37 -10.25
C LEU A 317 0.57 -20.40 -10.55
N ASN A 318 1.59 -20.44 -9.71
CA ASN A 318 2.56 -21.54 -9.71
C ASN A 318 1.98 -22.81 -9.04
N LYS A 319 2.72 -23.92 -9.06
CA LYS A 319 2.21 -25.22 -8.56
C LYS A 319 1.84 -25.16 -7.06
N GLN A 320 2.60 -24.42 -6.26
CA GLN A 320 2.41 -24.27 -4.83
C GLN A 320 1.22 -23.34 -4.54
N GLU A 321 1.16 -22.19 -5.21
CA GLU A 321 0.06 -21.22 -5.10
C GLU A 321 -1.28 -21.80 -5.57
N GLY A 322 -1.26 -22.77 -6.49
CA GLY A 322 -2.46 -23.50 -6.91
C GLY A 322 -3.15 -24.25 -5.77
N ASN A 323 -2.38 -24.67 -4.76
CA ASN A 323 -2.88 -25.40 -3.59
C ASN A 323 -3.39 -24.49 -2.48
N TYR A 324 -3.22 -23.17 -2.59
CA TYR A 324 -3.74 -22.22 -1.60
C TYR A 324 -5.26 -22.28 -1.52
N SER A 325 -5.79 -22.04 -0.32
CA SER A 325 -7.22 -21.83 -0.10
C SER A 325 -7.73 -20.62 -0.90
N THR A 326 -9.05 -20.53 -1.09
CA THR A 326 -9.67 -19.40 -1.80
C THR A 326 -9.26 -18.05 -1.20
N THR A 327 -9.30 -17.94 0.13
CA THR A 327 -8.92 -16.71 0.85
C THR A 327 -7.44 -16.36 0.67
N GLU A 328 -6.55 -17.34 0.69
CA GLU A 328 -5.12 -17.11 0.42
C GLU A 328 -4.86 -16.69 -1.03
N LYS A 329 -5.64 -17.22 -1.99
CA LYS A 329 -5.57 -16.80 -3.40
C LYS A 329 -6.09 -15.38 -3.60
N GLU A 330 -7.15 -14.99 -2.90
CA GLU A 330 -7.65 -13.61 -2.89
C GLU A 330 -6.61 -12.65 -2.29
N LEU A 331 -5.99 -13.00 -1.15
CA LEU A 331 -4.91 -12.22 -0.56
C LEU A 331 -3.69 -12.14 -1.51
N LEU A 332 -3.36 -13.24 -2.19
CA LEU A 332 -2.30 -13.27 -3.19
C LEU A 332 -2.61 -12.34 -4.38
N ALA A 333 -3.88 -12.25 -4.79
CA ALA A 333 -4.31 -11.33 -5.83
C ALA A 333 -4.12 -9.87 -5.40
N ILE A 334 -4.49 -9.52 -4.16
CA ILE A 334 -4.25 -8.20 -3.58
C ILE A 334 -2.76 -7.88 -3.52
N LEU A 335 -1.95 -8.80 -3.00
CA LEU A 335 -0.49 -8.62 -2.91
C LEU A 335 0.14 -8.43 -4.30
N PHE A 336 -0.32 -9.23 -5.28
CA PHE A 336 0.11 -9.10 -6.67
C PHE A 336 -0.29 -7.74 -7.27
N ALA A 337 -1.52 -7.29 -7.04
CA ALA A 337 -2.01 -6.01 -7.52
C ALA A 337 -1.23 -4.84 -6.92
N VAL A 338 -1.01 -4.84 -5.61
CA VAL A 338 -0.24 -3.78 -4.91
C VAL A 338 1.21 -3.75 -5.39
N LYS A 339 1.85 -4.91 -5.61
CA LYS A 339 3.22 -4.96 -6.15
C LYS A 339 3.28 -4.47 -7.60
N THR A 340 2.29 -4.84 -8.42
CA THR A 340 2.26 -4.50 -9.85
C THR A 340 1.94 -3.04 -10.07
N PHE A 341 0.99 -2.50 -9.32
CA PHE A 341 0.56 -1.10 -9.40
C PHE A 341 1.26 -0.21 -8.36
N ARG A 342 2.36 -0.68 -7.77
CA ARG A 342 3.14 0.05 -6.77
C ARG A 342 3.49 1.48 -7.23
N PRO A 343 3.91 1.75 -8.48
CA PRO A 343 4.23 3.12 -8.90
C PRO A 343 3.03 4.08 -8.76
N TYR A 344 1.82 3.62 -9.06
CA TYR A 344 0.60 4.44 -8.95
C TYR A 344 0.17 4.61 -7.49
N ILE A 345 0.07 3.50 -6.76
CA ILE A 345 -0.41 3.48 -5.37
C ILE A 345 0.54 4.23 -4.45
N TYR A 346 1.85 3.99 -4.58
CA TYR A 346 2.86 4.61 -3.71
C TYR A 346 3.02 6.11 -3.99
N ALA A 347 3.00 6.52 -5.26
CA ALA A 347 3.06 7.95 -5.62
C ALA A 347 1.83 8.70 -5.09
N PHE A 348 0.63 8.10 -5.20
CA PHE A 348 -0.59 8.67 -4.64
C PHE A 348 -0.51 8.84 -3.12
N LEU A 349 -0.08 7.80 -2.39
CA LEU A 349 0.07 7.85 -0.93
C LEU A 349 1.11 8.89 -0.47
N HIS A 350 2.15 9.14 -1.28
CA HIS A 350 3.17 10.14 -0.97
C HIS A 350 2.69 11.58 -1.21
N LEU A 351 1.92 11.80 -2.28
CA LEU A 351 1.31 13.10 -2.58
C LEU A 351 0.15 13.43 -1.64
N HIS A 352 -0.48 12.40 -1.07
CA HIS A 352 -1.58 12.54 -0.11
C HIS A 352 -1.29 11.76 1.18
N PRO A 353 -0.32 12.20 2.00
CA PRO A 353 0.09 11.48 3.21
C PRO A 353 -1.03 11.40 4.27
N ASN A 354 -2.09 12.20 4.11
CA ASN A 354 -3.27 12.23 4.97
C ASN A 354 -4.45 11.40 4.45
N LEU A 355 -4.37 10.82 3.23
CA LEU A 355 -5.45 10.02 2.66
C LEU A 355 -5.45 8.62 3.29
N LYS A 356 -6.30 8.48 4.30
CA LYS A 356 -6.64 7.20 4.91
C LYS A 356 -7.50 6.42 3.91
N PHE A 357 -7.20 5.12 3.76
CA PHE A 357 -8.06 4.17 3.06
C PHE A 357 -9.51 4.37 3.47
N SER A 358 -10.40 4.68 2.53
CA SER A 358 -11.85 4.74 2.77
C SER A 358 -12.41 3.32 2.92
N ALA A 359 -12.09 2.69 4.04
CA ALA A 359 -13.05 1.83 4.71
C ALA A 359 -14.11 2.75 5.34
N THR A 360 -15.37 2.31 5.38
CA THR A 360 -16.46 2.96 6.12
C THR A 360 -15.95 3.49 7.47
N MET A 361 -15.78 4.82 7.61
CA MET A 361 -15.22 5.41 8.82
C MET A 361 -16.20 5.23 9.99
N SER A 362 -15.67 4.76 11.12
CA SER A 362 -16.40 4.60 12.37
C SER A 362 -17.07 5.91 12.77
N LYS A 363 -18.41 6.01 12.77
CA LYS A 363 -19.12 7.16 13.36
C LYS A 363 -19.38 6.92 14.83
N ILE A 364 -18.60 7.58 15.67
CA ILE A 364 -18.52 7.34 17.11
C ILE A 364 -19.22 8.47 17.88
N GLY A 365 -20.04 8.09 18.86
CA GLY A 365 -20.53 8.97 19.93
C GLY A 365 -19.76 8.71 21.22
N ILE A 366 -19.52 9.75 22.03
CA ILE A 366 -18.87 9.61 23.35
C ILE A 366 -19.80 10.13 24.44
N ASN A 367 -20.17 9.28 25.39
CA ASN A 367 -20.87 9.69 26.60
C ASN A 367 -19.86 9.83 27.76
N GLY A 368 -19.81 11.03 28.36
CA GLY A 368 -18.85 11.42 29.38
C GLY A 368 -17.55 11.95 28.78
N PHE A 369 -17.31 13.26 28.87
CA PHE A 369 -16.14 13.93 28.30
C PHE A 369 -15.02 14.13 29.34
N GLY A 370 -14.84 13.12 30.19
CA GLY A 370 -13.81 13.02 31.21
C GLY A 370 -12.42 12.63 30.65
N ARG A 371 -11.57 12.02 31.49
CA ARG A 371 -10.22 11.57 31.08
C ARG A 371 -10.28 10.63 29.86
N ILE A 372 -11.04 9.54 29.97
CA ILE A 372 -11.17 8.54 28.90
C ILE A 372 -11.88 9.13 27.68
N GLY A 373 -13.02 9.80 27.83
CA GLY A 373 -13.75 10.38 26.69
C GLY A 373 -12.90 11.33 25.84
N ARG A 374 -12.13 12.23 26.47
CA ARG A 374 -11.22 13.13 25.73
C ARG A 374 -10.08 12.38 25.05
N LEU A 375 -9.52 11.36 25.69
CA LEU A 375 -8.42 10.59 25.12
C LEU A 375 -8.86 9.61 24.05
N VAL A 376 -10.10 9.10 24.12
CA VAL A 376 -10.75 8.38 23.01
C VAL A 376 -10.89 9.30 21.81
N LEU A 377 -11.29 10.57 22.01
CA LEU A 377 -11.32 11.55 20.92
C LEU A 377 -9.91 11.80 20.35
N ARG A 378 -8.87 11.98 21.18
CA ARG A 378 -7.48 12.12 20.68
C ARG A 378 -7.03 10.87 19.90
N ALA A 379 -7.22 9.68 20.47
CA ALA A 379 -6.87 8.42 19.84
C ALA A 379 -7.64 8.18 18.53
N SER A 380 -8.90 8.63 18.44
CA SER A 380 -9.69 8.53 17.21
C SER A 380 -9.06 9.31 16.05
N ILE A 381 -8.51 10.49 16.32
CA ILE A 381 -7.87 11.34 15.30
C ILE A 381 -6.64 10.63 14.74
N GLU A 382 -5.79 10.12 15.63
CA GLU A 382 -4.57 9.39 15.25
C GLU A 382 -4.91 8.13 14.47
N LYS A 383 -5.83 7.31 15.00
CA LYS A 383 -6.23 6.05 14.37
C LYS A 383 -7.14 6.24 13.17
N GLY A 384 -7.70 7.42 12.91
CA GLY A 384 -8.60 7.65 11.78
C GLY A 384 -9.99 7.05 11.96
N ALA A 385 -10.52 7.17 13.16
CA ALA A 385 -11.95 7.00 13.44
C ALA A 385 -12.61 8.39 13.54
N GLN A 386 -13.91 8.48 13.29
CA GLN A 386 -14.63 9.74 13.25
C GLN A 386 -15.57 9.86 14.45
N VAL A 387 -15.24 10.75 15.39
CA VAL A 387 -16.20 11.14 16.44
C VAL A 387 -17.15 12.19 15.86
N VAL A 388 -18.45 11.95 15.97
CA VAL A 388 -19.50 12.83 15.42
C VAL A 388 -20.37 13.46 16.51
N ALA A 389 -20.33 12.91 17.74
CA ALA A 389 -21.08 13.45 18.86
C ALA A 389 -20.39 13.22 20.21
N VAL A 390 -20.57 14.16 21.14
CA VAL A 390 -20.14 14.09 22.55
C VAL A 390 -21.31 14.51 23.44
N ASN A 391 -21.53 13.79 24.54
CA ASN A 391 -22.48 14.17 25.58
C ASN A 391 -21.75 14.31 26.93
N ASP A 392 -21.92 15.46 27.59
CA ASP A 392 -21.59 15.62 29.01
C ASP A 392 -22.47 16.71 29.65
N PRO A 393 -23.31 16.37 30.65
CA PRO A 393 -24.21 17.32 31.29
C PRO A 393 -23.51 18.31 32.25
N PHE A 394 -22.22 18.11 32.54
CA PHE A 394 -21.46 18.94 33.49
C PHE A 394 -20.40 19.82 32.83
N ILE A 395 -20.17 19.66 31.52
CA ILE A 395 -19.12 20.37 30.78
C ILE A 395 -19.75 21.09 29.59
N GLY A 396 -19.88 22.42 29.68
CA GLY A 396 -20.34 23.25 28.56
C GLY A 396 -19.31 23.31 27.41
N LEU A 397 -19.75 23.69 26.22
CA LEU A 397 -18.94 23.68 24.99
C LEU A 397 -17.61 24.45 25.11
N ASP A 398 -17.62 25.67 25.63
CA ASP A 398 -16.39 26.45 25.82
C ASP A 398 -15.41 25.76 26.77
N TYR A 399 -15.95 25.08 27.79
CA TYR A 399 -15.14 24.33 28.73
C TYR A 399 -14.62 23.02 28.12
N MET A 400 -15.40 22.36 27.23
CA MET A 400 -14.91 21.22 26.44
C MET A 400 -13.72 21.63 25.56
N VAL A 401 -13.80 22.78 24.88
CA VAL A 401 -12.69 23.34 24.09
C VAL A 401 -11.45 23.53 24.97
N TYR A 402 -11.61 24.15 26.13
CA TYR A 402 -10.52 24.37 27.08
C TYR A 402 -9.87 23.06 27.56
N LEU A 403 -10.68 22.12 28.06
CA LEU A 403 -10.21 20.83 28.61
C LEU A 403 -9.60 19.92 27.54
N PHE A 404 -10.03 20.03 26.29
CA PHE A 404 -9.44 19.27 25.20
C PHE A 404 -8.11 19.90 24.74
N LYS A 405 -8.05 21.24 24.69
CA LYS A 405 -6.85 22.01 24.30
C LYS A 405 -5.70 21.85 25.29
N TYR A 406 -6.00 21.88 26.59
CA TYR A 406 -5.01 21.84 27.66
C TYR A 406 -5.18 20.57 28.51
N ASP A 407 -4.21 19.64 28.41
CA ASP A 407 -4.16 18.43 29.24
C ASP A 407 -2.89 18.42 30.08
N SER A 408 -3.02 18.28 31.40
CA SER A 408 -1.87 18.30 32.32
C SER A 408 -0.97 17.06 32.20
N THR A 409 -1.52 15.94 31.69
CA THR A 409 -0.79 14.68 31.55
C THR A 409 -0.19 14.58 30.15
N HIS A 410 -1.04 14.74 29.12
CA HIS A 410 -0.67 14.48 27.72
C HIS A 410 -0.31 15.76 26.96
N GLY A 411 -0.12 16.87 27.67
CA GLY A 411 0.22 18.16 27.11
C GLY A 411 -0.87 18.79 26.22
N ARG A 412 -0.48 19.91 25.60
CA ARG A 412 -1.35 20.68 24.71
C ARG A 412 -1.72 19.87 23.46
N PHE A 413 -2.99 19.92 23.09
CA PHE A 413 -3.43 19.36 21.81
C PHE A 413 -2.71 20.08 20.66
N LYS A 414 -2.17 19.30 19.71
CA LYS A 414 -1.34 19.83 18.61
C LYS A 414 -2.17 20.37 17.43
N GLY A 415 -3.42 19.94 17.31
CA GLY A 415 -4.34 20.40 16.28
C GLY A 415 -5.14 21.65 16.68
N THR A 416 -6.17 21.96 15.90
CA THR A 416 -7.10 23.06 16.19
C THR A 416 -8.33 22.54 16.92
N VAL A 417 -8.77 23.27 17.95
CA VAL A 417 -10.04 23.03 18.62
C VAL A 417 -10.75 24.36 18.90
N THR A 418 -11.97 24.49 18.43
CA THR A 418 -12.81 25.70 18.55
C THR A 418 -14.27 25.33 18.77
N ALA A 419 -15.08 26.31 19.17
CA ALA A 419 -16.54 26.21 19.19
C ALA A 419 -17.11 26.92 17.96
N GLU A 420 -18.04 26.28 17.24
CA GLU A 420 -18.71 26.87 16.07
C GLU A 420 -20.15 26.34 15.99
N ASP A 421 -21.14 27.24 15.86
CA ASP A 421 -22.56 26.88 15.74
C ASP A 421 -23.09 25.91 16.81
N GLY A 422 -22.61 26.02 18.05
CA GLY A 422 -22.96 25.10 19.14
C GLY A 422 -22.31 23.71 19.04
N ASN A 423 -21.36 23.52 18.12
CA ASN A 423 -20.59 22.28 17.94
C ASN A 423 -19.14 22.46 18.40
N LEU A 424 -18.53 21.35 18.82
CA LEU A 424 -17.09 21.27 19.02
C LEU A 424 -16.43 21.00 17.68
N VAL A 425 -15.51 21.85 17.24
CA VAL A 425 -14.81 21.69 15.97
C VAL A 425 -13.36 21.29 16.23
N VAL A 426 -12.97 20.09 15.79
CA VAL A 426 -11.61 19.56 15.97
C VAL A 426 -10.98 19.27 14.62
N ASN A 427 -9.87 19.95 14.30
CA ASN A 427 -9.19 19.87 12.99
C ASN A 427 -10.16 20.07 11.80
N GLY A 428 -11.11 21.01 11.94
CA GLY A 428 -12.15 21.30 10.93
C GLY A 428 -13.36 20.37 10.94
N ASN A 429 -13.37 19.30 11.76
CA ASN A 429 -14.51 18.39 11.85
C ASN A 429 -15.50 18.86 12.91
N LYS A 430 -16.76 19.08 12.52
CA LYS A 430 -17.85 19.43 13.44
C LYS A 430 -18.33 18.20 14.21
N ILE A 431 -18.39 18.32 15.54
CA ILE A 431 -18.84 17.30 16.49
C ILE A 431 -20.02 17.87 17.28
N ALA A 432 -21.18 17.20 17.21
CA ALA A 432 -22.37 17.61 17.93
C ALA A 432 -22.15 17.50 19.45
N VAL A 433 -22.59 18.50 20.21
CA VAL A 433 -22.48 18.51 21.67
C VAL A 433 -23.88 18.44 22.29
N PHE A 434 -24.04 17.52 23.24
CA PHE A 434 -25.23 17.32 24.04
C PHE A 434 -24.90 17.44 25.53
N SER A 435 -25.91 17.74 26.35
CA SER A 435 -25.78 17.90 27.80
C SER A 435 -26.88 17.17 28.56
N GLU A 436 -27.24 15.98 28.08
CA GLU A 436 -28.29 15.15 28.66
C GLU A 436 -27.76 14.32 29.83
N ARG A 437 -28.54 14.25 30.90
CA ARG A 437 -28.25 13.38 32.05
C ARG A 437 -28.76 11.96 31.86
N ASP A 438 -29.87 11.81 31.14
CA ASP A 438 -30.44 10.50 30.81
C ASP A 438 -29.85 10.02 29.48
N PRO A 439 -29.11 8.89 29.46
CA PRO A 439 -28.60 8.26 28.24
C PRO A 439 -29.63 8.05 27.12
N LYS A 440 -30.91 7.87 27.47
CA LYS A 440 -32.03 7.68 26.52
C LYS A 440 -32.38 8.93 25.73
N ALA A 441 -32.19 10.10 26.35
CA ALA A 441 -32.53 11.39 25.77
C ALA A 441 -31.50 11.88 24.75
N ILE A 442 -30.31 11.25 24.69
CA ILE A 442 -29.23 11.67 23.78
C ILE A 442 -29.57 11.28 22.33
N PRO A 443 -29.73 12.23 21.41
CA PRO A 443 -30.19 11.93 20.05
C PRO A 443 -29.03 11.50 19.13
N TRP A 444 -28.43 10.34 19.38
CA TRP A 444 -27.29 9.81 18.62
C TRP A 444 -27.56 9.70 17.12
N SER A 445 -28.74 9.22 16.74
CA SER A 445 -29.17 9.10 15.33
C SER A 445 -29.14 10.42 14.58
N LYS A 446 -29.51 11.54 15.23
CA LYS A 446 -29.48 12.89 14.64
C LYS A 446 -28.05 13.32 14.29
N ALA A 447 -27.07 12.92 15.09
CA ALA A 447 -25.65 13.17 14.82
C ALA A 447 -24.99 12.08 13.96
N GLY A 448 -25.72 11.01 13.62
CA GLY A 448 -25.21 9.86 12.88
C GLY A 448 -24.23 8.99 13.67
N ALA A 449 -24.24 9.05 15.01
CA ALA A 449 -23.39 8.21 15.86
C ALA A 449 -23.96 6.78 15.96
N GLU A 450 -23.20 5.80 15.48
CA GLU A 450 -23.60 4.39 15.49
C GLU A 450 -22.99 3.61 16.64
N TYR A 451 -21.72 3.91 16.96
CA TYR A 451 -20.96 3.24 18.01
C TYR A 451 -20.76 4.21 19.17
N VAL A 452 -21.33 3.92 20.34
CA VAL A 452 -21.25 4.80 21.50
C VAL A 452 -20.23 4.27 22.49
N VAL A 453 -19.26 5.12 22.84
CA VAL A 453 -18.34 4.88 23.96
C VAL A 453 -19.00 5.41 25.23
N GLU A 454 -19.37 4.50 26.12
CA GLU A 454 -19.91 4.82 27.44
C GLU A 454 -18.75 4.94 28.43
N SER A 455 -18.36 6.19 28.72
CA SER A 455 -17.18 6.53 29.53
C SER A 455 -17.47 7.43 30.74
N THR A 456 -18.73 7.47 31.18
CA THR A 456 -19.13 8.20 32.40
C THR A 456 -18.70 7.48 33.68
N GLY A 457 -18.53 6.15 33.62
CA GLY A 457 -18.30 5.29 34.78
C GLY A 457 -19.56 4.99 35.61
N VAL A 458 -20.74 5.44 35.18
CA VAL A 458 -22.02 5.26 35.90
C VAL A 458 -22.89 4.16 35.26
N PHE A 459 -22.89 4.06 33.93
CA PHE A 459 -23.75 3.16 33.17
C PHE A 459 -23.00 1.89 32.72
N THR A 460 -22.46 1.12 33.67
CA THR A 460 -21.55 -0.01 33.38
C THR A 460 -22.22 -1.39 33.33
N THR A 461 -23.54 -1.46 33.43
CA THR A 461 -24.32 -2.71 33.24
C THR A 461 -25.01 -2.71 31.88
N THR A 462 -25.34 -3.89 31.38
CA THR A 462 -26.00 -4.07 30.08
C THR A 462 -27.31 -3.31 30.03
N GLU A 463 -28.13 -3.39 31.08
CA GLU A 463 -29.39 -2.64 31.21
C GLU A 463 -29.16 -1.12 31.07
N LYS A 464 -28.25 -0.56 31.87
CA LYS A 464 -28.00 0.88 31.90
C LYS A 464 -27.39 1.41 30.61
N ALA A 465 -26.44 0.70 30.03
CA ALA A 465 -25.79 1.07 28.78
C ALA A 465 -26.73 0.92 27.57
N SER A 466 -27.67 -0.03 27.61
CA SER A 466 -28.67 -0.22 26.54
C SER A 466 -29.58 0.99 26.35
N ALA A 467 -29.68 1.88 27.32
CA ALA A 467 -30.41 3.14 27.20
C ALA A 467 -29.97 3.99 25.99
N HIS A 468 -28.69 3.91 25.58
CA HIS A 468 -28.22 4.61 24.37
C HIS A 468 -28.81 4.08 23.06
N LEU A 469 -29.30 2.84 23.05
CA LEU A 469 -29.93 2.25 21.87
C LEU A 469 -31.26 2.97 21.55
N GLU A 470 -31.96 3.49 22.56
CA GLU A 470 -33.18 4.29 22.39
C GLU A 470 -32.87 5.63 21.68
N GLY A 471 -31.69 6.20 21.90
CA GLY A 471 -31.18 7.38 21.19
C GLY A 471 -30.76 7.11 19.73
N GLY A 472 -30.79 5.85 19.29
CA GLY A 472 -30.46 5.41 17.94
C GLY A 472 -29.02 4.91 17.75
N ALA A 473 -28.30 4.61 18.82
CA ALA A 473 -27.01 3.91 18.71
C ALA A 473 -27.21 2.46 18.24
N LYS A 474 -26.29 1.93 17.42
CA LYS A 474 -26.26 0.53 16.98
C LYS A 474 -25.57 -0.37 18.01
N LYS A 475 -24.49 0.13 18.63
CA LYS A 475 -23.64 -0.59 19.57
C LYS A 475 -23.15 0.32 20.68
N VAL A 476 -22.96 -0.25 21.87
CA VAL A 476 -22.42 0.46 23.03
C VAL A 476 -21.19 -0.26 23.56
N ILE A 477 -20.09 0.48 23.75
CA ILE A 477 -18.82 0.01 24.26
C ILE A 477 -18.60 0.67 25.62
N ILE A 478 -18.76 -0.10 26.69
CA ILE A 478 -18.49 0.35 28.05
C ILE A 478 -16.98 0.44 28.25
N SER A 479 -16.49 1.63 28.63
CA SER A 479 -15.07 1.92 28.85
C SER A 479 -14.60 1.56 30.28
N ALA A 480 -15.18 0.50 30.84
CA ALA A 480 -14.90 -0.03 32.17
C ALA A 480 -15.33 -1.51 32.23
N PRO A 481 -14.87 -2.30 33.22
CA PRO A 481 -15.39 -3.64 33.46
C PRO A 481 -16.91 -3.61 33.67
N SER A 482 -17.60 -4.57 33.05
CA SER A 482 -19.02 -4.79 33.28
C SER A 482 -19.27 -6.03 34.12
N ALA A 483 -20.35 -5.99 34.91
CA ALA A 483 -20.79 -7.15 35.69
C ALA A 483 -21.41 -8.23 34.79
N ASP A 484 -22.11 -7.82 33.72
CA ASP A 484 -22.98 -8.66 32.89
C ASP A 484 -22.65 -8.60 31.39
N ALA A 485 -22.07 -7.51 30.88
CA ALA A 485 -21.72 -7.40 29.46
C ALA A 485 -20.44 -8.20 29.13
N PRO A 486 -20.38 -8.86 27.96
CA PRO A 486 -19.18 -9.58 27.52
C PRO A 486 -17.99 -8.62 27.37
N MET A 487 -16.83 -9.05 27.87
CA MET A 487 -15.60 -8.26 27.88
C MET A 487 -14.64 -8.73 26.80
N PHE A 488 -14.04 -7.77 26.11
CA PHE A 488 -13.08 -8.00 25.05
C PHE A 488 -11.77 -7.25 25.33
N VAL A 489 -10.65 -7.93 25.06
CA VAL A 489 -9.31 -7.35 25.08
C VAL A 489 -8.68 -7.60 23.72
N VAL A 490 -8.32 -6.50 23.05
CA VAL A 490 -7.68 -6.53 21.73
C VAL A 490 -6.38 -7.32 21.79
N GLY A 491 -6.21 -8.28 20.87
CA GLY A 491 -5.07 -9.19 20.85
C GLY A 491 -5.23 -10.43 21.73
N VAL A 492 -6.35 -10.60 22.43
CA VAL A 492 -6.57 -11.74 23.34
C VAL A 492 -7.75 -12.60 22.94
N ASN A 493 -8.96 -12.03 22.84
CA ASN A 493 -10.20 -12.80 22.68
C ASN A 493 -11.23 -12.20 21.69
N LEU A 494 -10.77 -11.41 20.73
CA LEU A 494 -11.67 -10.73 19.78
C LEU A 494 -12.48 -11.71 18.93
N GLU A 495 -11.94 -12.91 18.68
CA GLU A 495 -12.62 -13.99 17.95
C GLU A 495 -13.88 -14.52 18.63
N ALA A 496 -14.03 -14.28 19.95
CA ALA A 496 -15.24 -14.62 20.69
C ALA A 496 -16.35 -13.56 20.54
N TYR A 497 -16.11 -12.48 19.79
CA TYR A 497 -17.11 -11.45 19.54
C TYR A 497 -18.24 -11.97 18.65
N ASP A 498 -19.48 -11.76 19.10
CA ASP A 498 -20.69 -12.07 18.34
C ASP A 498 -21.38 -10.76 17.88
N PRO A 499 -21.67 -10.59 16.58
CA PRO A 499 -22.38 -9.43 16.03
C PRO A 499 -23.77 -9.18 16.63
N SER A 500 -24.38 -10.15 17.32
CA SER A 500 -25.63 -9.98 18.07
C SER A 500 -25.46 -9.12 19.33
N TYR A 501 -24.26 -9.06 19.92
CA TYR A 501 -24.02 -8.30 21.16
C TYR A 501 -24.21 -6.80 20.95
N LYS A 502 -25.24 -6.22 21.56
CA LYS A 502 -25.52 -4.77 21.44
C LYS A 502 -24.70 -3.92 22.41
N VAL A 503 -24.39 -4.47 23.58
CA VAL A 503 -23.58 -3.84 24.60
C VAL A 503 -22.42 -4.75 24.93
N ILE A 504 -21.22 -4.19 24.92
CA ILE A 504 -19.98 -4.90 25.25
C ILE A 504 -19.09 -4.03 26.13
N SER A 505 -18.03 -4.60 26.71
CA SER A 505 -17.06 -3.88 27.52
C SER A 505 -15.64 -4.08 27.00
N ASN A 506 -14.84 -3.00 27.00
CA ASN A 506 -13.40 -3.07 26.71
C ASN A 506 -12.57 -3.45 27.96
N ALA A 507 -13.18 -4.08 28.96
CA ALA A 507 -12.59 -4.41 30.26
C ALA A 507 -11.97 -3.17 30.97
N SER A 508 -10.90 -3.36 31.74
CA SER A 508 -10.13 -2.27 32.40
C SER A 508 -8.76 -2.07 31.76
N CYS A 509 -8.12 -0.94 32.06
CA CYS A 509 -6.72 -0.68 31.72
C CYS A 509 -5.78 -1.78 32.26
N THR A 510 -5.92 -2.18 33.53
CA THR A 510 -5.11 -3.26 34.13
C THR A 510 -5.35 -4.61 33.46
N THR A 511 -6.60 -4.96 33.11
CA THR A 511 -6.89 -6.20 32.38
C THR A 511 -6.29 -6.17 30.97
N ASN A 512 -6.34 -5.03 30.27
CA ASN A 512 -5.70 -4.84 28.96
C ASN A 512 -4.17 -4.95 29.05
N CYS A 513 -3.55 -4.55 30.16
CA CYS A 513 -2.11 -4.76 30.38
C CYS A 513 -1.76 -6.22 30.70
N LEU A 514 -2.51 -6.84 31.61
CA LEU A 514 -2.20 -8.16 32.13
C LEU A 514 -2.52 -9.28 31.13
N ALA A 515 -3.67 -9.22 30.44
CA ALA A 515 -4.15 -10.33 29.64
C ALA A 515 -3.25 -10.70 28.44
N PRO A 516 -2.72 -9.75 27.64
CA PRO A 516 -1.79 -10.08 26.55
C PRO A 516 -0.52 -10.77 27.07
N LEU A 517 0.08 -10.25 28.14
CA LEU A 517 1.26 -10.86 28.76
C LEU A 517 0.94 -12.26 29.31
N ALA A 518 -0.14 -12.38 30.09
CA ALA A 518 -0.56 -13.66 30.66
C ALA A 518 -0.86 -14.71 29.57
N LYS A 519 -1.43 -14.30 28.44
CA LYS A 519 -1.66 -15.18 27.28
C LYS A 519 -0.34 -15.73 26.74
N VAL A 520 0.64 -14.87 26.47
CA VAL A 520 1.95 -15.28 25.96
C VAL A 520 2.63 -16.26 26.91
N ILE A 521 2.62 -15.96 28.20
CA ILE A 521 3.23 -16.84 29.21
C ILE A 521 2.48 -18.17 29.30
N HIS A 522 1.15 -18.15 29.32
CA HIS A 522 0.36 -19.36 29.43
C HIS A 522 0.49 -20.28 28.20
N ASP A 523 0.42 -19.71 26.99
CA ASP A 523 0.51 -20.48 25.75
C ASP A 523 1.87 -21.20 25.62
N ASN A 524 2.95 -20.60 26.12
CA ASN A 524 4.31 -21.15 25.99
C ASN A 524 4.72 -22.01 27.20
N PHE A 525 4.40 -21.58 28.42
CA PHE A 525 4.96 -22.15 29.64
C PHE A 525 3.91 -22.66 30.64
N GLU A 526 2.62 -22.48 30.33
CA GLU A 526 1.49 -22.79 31.20
C GLU A 526 1.56 -22.05 32.56
N ILE A 527 0.67 -21.07 32.77
CA ILE A 527 0.45 -20.55 34.13
C ILE A 527 -0.36 -21.57 34.95
N VAL A 528 0.20 -22.01 36.08
CA VAL A 528 -0.49 -22.86 37.06
C VAL A 528 -1.31 -22.00 38.01
N GLU A 529 -0.68 -20.98 38.58
CA GLU A 529 -1.30 -20.00 39.48
C GLU A 529 -0.49 -18.70 39.47
N GLY A 530 -1.13 -17.60 39.84
CA GLY A 530 -0.44 -16.32 39.95
C GLY A 530 -1.20 -15.25 40.71
N LEU A 531 -0.42 -14.32 41.25
CA LEU A 531 -0.91 -13.13 41.94
C LEU A 531 -0.43 -11.88 41.21
N MET A 532 -1.35 -10.97 40.98
CA MET A 532 -1.06 -9.68 40.37
C MET A 532 -1.19 -8.55 41.39
N THR A 533 -0.21 -7.66 41.39
CA THR A 533 -0.34 -6.34 42.01
C THR A 533 -0.25 -5.29 40.91
N THR A 534 -1.25 -4.42 40.82
CA THR A 534 -1.13 -3.24 39.96
C THR A 534 -0.75 -2.03 40.80
N VAL A 535 0.45 -1.50 40.55
CA VAL A 535 0.88 -0.22 41.11
C VAL A 535 0.36 0.84 40.15
N HIS A 536 -0.76 1.45 40.55
CA HIS A 536 -1.63 2.18 39.64
C HIS A 536 -1.62 3.67 39.96
N ALA A 537 -1.62 4.50 38.93
CA ALA A 537 -1.81 5.94 39.07
C ALA A 537 -3.11 6.28 39.82
N THR A 538 -3.13 7.45 40.46
CA THR A 538 -4.37 8.03 40.98
C THR A 538 -5.34 8.32 39.84
N THR A 539 -6.64 8.21 40.10
CA THR A 539 -7.70 8.45 39.11
C THR A 539 -8.72 9.45 39.65
N ALA A 540 -9.66 9.87 38.81
CA ALA A 540 -10.68 10.87 39.17
C ALA A 540 -11.60 10.47 40.35
N THR A 541 -11.60 9.19 40.76
CA THR A 541 -12.39 8.71 41.90
C THR A 541 -11.73 8.98 43.25
N GLN A 542 -10.38 9.09 43.29
CA GLN A 542 -9.65 9.41 44.52
C GLN A 542 -9.72 10.92 44.83
N LYS A 543 -9.43 11.28 46.08
CA LYS A 543 -9.60 12.66 46.58
C LYS A 543 -8.26 13.39 46.67
N THR A 544 -8.28 14.70 46.45
CA THR A 544 -7.09 15.55 46.61
C THR A 544 -6.62 15.59 48.06
N VAL A 545 -7.56 15.66 48.99
CA VAL A 545 -7.38 15.61 50.45
C VAL A 545 -8.34 14.59 51.05
N ASP A 546 -8.14 14.24 52.32
CA ASP A 546 -9.01 13.29 53.03
C ASP A 546 -10.49 13.72 52.97
N GLY A 547 -11.36 12.83 52.47
CA GLY A 547 -12.78 13.10 52.27
C GLY A 547 -13.64 11.85 52.01
N PRO A 548 -14.96 12.00 51.85
CA PRO A 548 -15.87 10.87 51.74
C PRO A 548 -15.71 10.05 50.45
N SER A 549 -15.68 8.72 50.56
CA SER A 549 -15.55 7.77 49.43
C SER A 549 -16.60 6.63 49.44
N GLY A 550 -17.65 6.76 50.24
CA GLY A 550 -18.68 5.72 50.38
C GLY A 550 -18.13 4.46 51.08
N LYS A 551 -18.33 3.28 50.48
CA LYS A 551 -17.94 1.99 51.08
C LYS A 551 -16.44 1.65 50.96
N LEU A 552 -15.68 2.37 50.14
CA LEU A 552 -14.25 2.14 49.92
C LEU A 552 -13.41 3.16 50.70
N TRP A 553 -13.33 3.01 52.03
CA TRP A 553 -12.79 4.04 52.94
C TRP A 553 -11.38 4.52 52.59
N ARG A 554 -10.52 3.61 52.11
CA ARG A 554 -9.13 3.97 51.77
C ARG A 554 -9.03 4.93 50.58
N ASP A 555 -9.94 4.86 49.62
CA ASP A 555 -10.00 5.75 48.46
C ASP A 555 -10.37 7.19 48.83
N GLY A 556 -10.86 7.41 50.05
CA GLY A 556 -11.15 8.73 50.60
C GLY A 556 -9.91 9.47 51.08
N ARG A 557 -8.75 8.81 51.21
CA ARG A 557 -7.51 9.44 51.69
C ARG A 557 -6.85 10.26 50.59
N GLY A 558 -6.11 11.31 50.96
CA GLY A 558 -5.42 12.22 50.05
C GLY A 558 -4.48 11.48 49.08
N ALA A 559 -4.81 11.52 47.78
CA ALA A 559 -4.23 10.65 46.77
C ALA A 559 -2.75 10.95 46.48
N GLN A 560 -2.33 12.22 46.63
CA GLN A 560 -0.95 12.65 46.39
C GLN A 560 -0.02 12.40 47.59
N GLN A 561 -0.56 11.95 48.72
CA GLN A 561 0.18 11.77 49.97
C GLN A 561 0.31 10.30 50.38
N ASN A 562 -0.44 9.39 49.76
CA ASN A 562 -0.59 8.02 50.24
C ASN A 562 -0.35 6.98 49.14
N ILE A 563 0.18 5.84 49.55
CA ILE A 563 0.06 4.57 48.82
C ILE A 563 -1.20 3.87 49.35
N ILE A 564 -2.21 3.69 48.50
CA ILE A 564 -3.56 3.28 48.90
C ILE A 564 -3.83 1.86 48.39
N PRO A 565 -3.84 0.83 49.25
CA PRO A 565 -4.19 -0.51 48.82
C PRO A 565 -5.69 -0.63 48.54
N ALA A 566 -6.05 -1.14 47.37
CA ALA A 566 -7.40 -1.31 46.88
C ALA A 566 -7.62 -2.73 46.32
N SER A 567 -8.84 -3.26 46.46
CA SER A 567 -9.23 -4.50 45.79
C SER A 567 -9.51 -4.22 44.31
N THR A 568 -9.23 -5.19 43.45
CA THR A 568 -9.53 -5.07 42.01
C THR A 568 -10.03 -6.40 41.45
N GLY A 569 -11.02 -6.33 40.58
CA GLY A 569 -11.49 -7.46 39.78
C GLY A 569 -10.66 -7.71 38.53
N ALA A 570 -9.66 -6.86 38.22
CA ALA A 570 -8.97 -6.87 36.93
C ALA A 570 -8.22 -8.18 36.62
N ALA A 571 -7.56 -8.77 37.62
CA ALA A 571 -6.90 -10.08 37.47
C ALA A 571 -7.92 -11.21 37.28
N LYS A 572 -9.03 -11.19 38.04
CA LYS A 572 -10.11 -12.16 37.87
C LYS A 572 -10.77 -12.04 36.48
N ALA A 573 -10.85 -10.83 35.92
CA ALA A 573 -11.35 -10.60 34.58
C ALA A 573 -10.47 -11.23 33.49
N VAL A 574 -9.18 -11.47 33.74
CA VAL A 574 -8.32 -12.24 32.82
C VAL A 574 -8.85 -13.65 32.63
N GLY A 575 -9.35 -14.29 33.70
CA GLY A 575 -10.01 -15.59 33.60
C GLY A 575 -11.29 -15.60 32.76
N LYS A 576 -11.94 -14.45 32.57
CA LYS A 576 -13.10 -14.31 31.68
C LYS A 576 -12.71 -14.18 30.21
N VAL A 577 -11.63 -13.45 29.91
CA VAL A 577 -11.15 -13.26 28.54
C VAL A 577 -10.18 -14.36 28.08
N ILE A 578 -9.57 -15.09 29.00
CA ILE A 578 -8.76 -16.29 28.76
C ILE A 578 -9.32 -17.39 29.66
N PRO A 579 -10.33 -18.17 29.20
CA PRO A 579 -11.01 -19.17 30.02
C PRO A 579 -10.08 -20.20 30.68
N ALA A 580 -8.97 -20.55 30.04
CA ALA A 580 -7.95 -21.46 30.58
C ALA A 580 -7.24 -20.94 31.85
N LEU A 581 -7.35 -19.63 32.13
CA LEU A 581 -6.80 -18.97 33.32
C LEU A 581 -7.87 -18.68 34.37
N ASN A 582 -9.12 -19.11 34.17
CA ASN A 582 -10.17 -18.93 35.15
C ASN A 582 -9.82 -19.63 36.48
N GLY A 583 -9.91 -18.89 37.59
CA GLY A 583 -9.51 -19.37 38.92
C GLY A 583 -8.00 -19.43 39.19
N LYS A 584 -7.14 -19.22 38.18
CA LYS A 584 -5.68 -19.28 38.34
C LYS A 584 -5.04 -17.94 38.67
N LEU A 585 -5.70 -16.82 38.36
CA LEU A 585 -5.19 -15.47 38.58
C LEU A 585 -6.14 -14.65 39.45
N THR A 586 -5.59 -14.00 40.47
CA THR A 586 -6.26 -12.96 41.26
C THR A 586 -5.25 -11.89 41.66
N GLY A 587 -5.69 -10.80 42.28
CA GLY A 587 -4.78 -9.72 42.60
C GLY A 587 -5.37 -8.57 43.39
N MET A 588 -4.54 -7.56 43.62
CA MET A 588 -4.89 -6.30 44.26
C MET A 588 -4.24 -5.11 43.53
N ALA A 589 -4.52 -3.91 44.00
CA ALA A 589 -3.92 -2.67 43.51
C ALA A 589 -3.31 -1.87 44.66
N PHE A 590 -2.23 -1.14 44.37
CA PHE A 590 -1.80 0.00 45.17
C PHE A 590 -1.97 1.25 44.32
N ARG A 591 -2.82 2.19 44.73
CA ARG A 591 -2.85 3.52 44.11
C ARG A 591 -1.69 4.34 44.66
N VAL A 592 -0.83 4.86 43.78
CA VAL A 592 0.37 5.61 44.16
C VAL A 592 0.33 7.05 43.67
N PRO A 593 1.04 8.00 44.30
CA PRO A 593 1.08 9.43 43.96
C PRO A 593 1.69 9.80 42.58
N VAL A 594 1.19 9.20 41.51
CA VAL A 594 1.48 9.58 40.12
C VAL A 594 0.15 9.86 39.41
N ALA A 595 0.19 10.82 38.48
CA ALA A 595 -1.01 11.30 37.79
C ALA A 595 -1.45 10.39 36.63
N ASN A 596 -0.50 9.65 36.04
CA ASN A 596 -0.77 8.69 34.97
C ASN A 596 0.39 7.69 34.87
N VAL A 597 0.18 6.68 34.04
CA VAL A 597 1.03 5.49 33.86
C VAL A 597 1.02 4.62 35.10
N SER A 598 0.85 3.33 34.86
CA SER A 598 0.72 2.31 35.87
C SER A 598 1.58 1.11 35.46
N VAL A 599 1.82 0.22 36.42
CA VAL A 599 2.60 -1.00 36.17
C VAL A 599 1.90 -2.21 36.78
N VAL A 600 1.94 -3.31 36.04
CA VAL A 600 1.53 -4.64 36.51
C VAL A 600 2.77 -5.36 37.01
N ASP A 601 2.72 -5.81 38.26
CA ASP A 601 3.58 -6.86 38.82
C ASP A 601 2.79 -8.16 38.79
N LEU A 602 3.24 -9.11 37.98
CA LEU A 602 2.67 -10.45 37.87
C LEU A 602 3.67 -11.48 38.41
N THR A 603 3.34 -12.09 39.55
CA THR A 603 4.12 -13.20 40.11
C THR A 603 3.39 -14.52 39.81
N VAL A 604 4.03 -15.42 39.07
CA VAL A 604 3.39 -16.64 38.54
C VAL A 604 4.26 -17.87 38.75
N ARG A 605 3.59 -19.01 38.93
CA ARG A 605 4.19 -20.33 38.84
C ARG A 605 3.91 -20.96 37.48
N LEU A 606 4.97 -21.41 36.80
CA LEU A 606 4.93 -22.02 35.48
C LEU A 606 4.82 -23.55 35.59
N GLY A 607 4.01 -24.15 34.72
CA GLY A 607 3.86 -25.60 34.60
C GLY A 607 5.03 -26.23 33.86
N LYS A 608 5.58 -25.52 32.87
CA LYS A 608 6.81 -25.89 32.16
C LYS A 608 7.95 -25.00 32.64
N ALA A 609 9.05 -25.62 33.07
CA ALA A 609 10.24 -24.92 33.50
C ALA A 609 10.82 -24.06 32.35
N ALA A 610 11.17 -22.81 32.64
CA ALA A 610 11.78 -21.88 31.70
C ALA A 610 12.71 -20.90 32.44
N ASN A 611 13.93 -20.76 31.93
CA ASN A 611 14.82 -19.70 32.41
C ASN A 611 14.30 -18.32 31.93
N TYR A 612 14.78 -17.25 32.57
CA TYR A 612 14.29 -15.90 32.31
C TYR A 612 14.56 -15.42 30.87
N GLU A 613 15.68 -15.82 30.28
CA GLU A 613 16.00 -15.53 28.87
C GLU A 613 14.97 -16.11 27.89
N ALA A 614 14.54 -17.36 28.11
CA ALA A 614 13.52 -18.00 27.29
C ALA A 614 12.18 -17.28 27.41
N ILE A 615 11.83 -16.80 28.61
CA ILE A 615 10.62 -15.99 28.84
C ILE A 615 10.71 -14.67 28.07
N LYS A 616 11.82 -13.93 28.22
CA LYS A 616 12.06 -12.68 27.50
C LYS A 616 11.93 -12.86 25.99
N GLN A 617 12.56 -13.91 25.45
CA GLN A 617 12.50 -14.21 24.02
C GLN A 617 11.07 -14.44 23.54
N LYS A 618 10.25 -15.23 24.26
CA LYS A 618 8.84 -15.46 23.87
C LYS A 618 7.98 -14.22 23.95
N VAL A 619 8.22 -13.35 24.92
CA VAL A 619 7.53 -12.06 25.02
C VAL A 619 7.93 -11.14 23.87
N LYS A 620 9.23 -11.08 23.54
CA LYS A 620 9.74 -10.31 22.39
C LYS A 620 9.18 -10.81 21.05
N GLU A 621 9.19 -12.12 20.83
CA GLU A 621 8.58 -12.75 19.63
C GLU A 621 7.10 -12.38 19.49
N ALA A 622 6.34 -12.38 20.59
CA ALA A 622 4.94 -11.99 20.58
C ALA A 622 4.75 -10.48 20.30
N ALA A 623 5.57 -9.63 20.91
CA ALA A 623 5.56 -8.18 20.75
C ALA A 623 5.94 -7.74 19.32
N GLU A 624 6.87 -8.44 18.67
CA GLU A 624 7.30 -8.15 17.29
C GLU A 624 6.42 -8.83 16.23
N GLY A 625 5.63 -9.84 16.62
CA GLY A 625 4.75 -10.62 15.77
C GLY A 625 3.26 -10.38 16.03
N PRO A 626 2.52 -11.37 16.56
CA PRO A 626 1.06 -11.37 16.61
C PRO A 626 0.44 -10.26 17.49
N LEU A 627 1.19 -9.73 18.47
CA LEU A 627 0.72 -8.69 19.39
C LEU A 627 1.36 -7.33 19.14
N LYS A 628 1.97 -7.13 17.97
CA LYS A 628 2.61 -5.86 17.60
C LYS A 628 1.65 -4.67 17.69
N GLY A 629 2.06 -3.63 18.40
CA GLY A 629 1.23 -2.45 18.69
C GLY A 629 0.24 -2.61 19.84
N ILE A 630 0.18 -3.80 20.45
CA ILE A 630 -0.61 -4.12 21.66
C ILE A 630 0.34 -4.42 22.82
N LEU A 631 1.30 -5.33 22.62
CA LEU A 631 2.35 -5.69 23.57
C LEU A 631 3.68 -5.12 23.07
N GLY A 632 4.33 -4.30 23.89
CA GLY A 632 5.69 -3.83 23.70
C GLY A 632 6.70 -4.63 24.51
N TYR A 633 7.98 -4.49 24.18
CA TYR A 633 9.12 -5.10 24.87
C TYR A 633 10.23 -4.06 25.01
N THR A 634 10.81 -3.93 26.20
CA THR A 634 11.96 -3.04 26.43
C THR A 634 12.98 -3.68 27.36
N GLU A 635 14.25 -3.38 27.11
CA GLU A 635 15.41 -3.67 27.97
C GLU A 635 16.03 -2.39 28.54
N ASP A 636 15.49 -1.24 28.17
CA ASP A 636 15.97 0.06 28.62
C ASP A 636 15.63 0.29 30.10
N GLN A 637 16.45 1.08 30.79
CA GLN A 637 16.19 1.47 32.19
C GLN A 637 15.17 2.60 32.25
N VAL A 638 13.90 2.23 32.07
CA VAL A 638 12.74 3.12 31.95
C VAL A 638 12.01 3.32 33.28
N VAL A 639 11.25 4.41 33.37
CA VAL A 639 10.37 4.74 34.50
C VAL A 639 8.98 5.17 33.98
N SER A 640 8.02 5.38 34.90
CA SER A 640 6.62 5.62 34.54
C SER A 640 6.41 6.78 33.57
N SER A 641 7.14 7.89 33.70
CA SER A 641 6.98 9.06 32.83
C SER A 641 7.32 8.79 31.36
N ASP A 642 8.16 7.80 31.08
CA ASP A 642 8.64 7.49 29.72
C ASP A 642 7.53 6.90 28.84
N PHE A 643 6.44 6.42 29.47
CA PHE A 643 5.29 5.82 28.78
C PHE A 643 4.08 6.76 28.66
N ILE A 644 4.20 8.03 29.06
CA ILE A 644 3.10 8.98 28.92
C ILE A 644 2.77 9.17 27.43
N GLY A 645 1.52 8.87 27.06
CA GLY A 645 1.06 8.91 25.67
C GLY A 645 1.42 7.67 24.85
N ASP A 646 2.00 6.63 25.46
CA ASP A 646 2.23 5.36 24.78
C ASP A 646 0.88 4.67 24.51
N SER A 647 0.73 4.14 23.29
CA SER A 647 -0.52 3.54 22.80
C SER A 647 -0.60 2.02 23.03
N HIS A 648 0.46 1.37 23.51
CA HIS A 648 0.45 -0.06 23.83
C HIS A 648 -0.45 -0.34 25.02
N SER A 649 -1.02 -1.54 25.06
CA SER A 649 -1.78 -2.01 26.23
C SER A 649 -0.87 -2.45 27.36
N SER A 650 0.30 -2.96 27.02
CA SER A 650 1.25 -3.63 27.90
C SER A 650 2.65 -3.45 27.31
N ILE A 651 3.63 -2.98 28.09
CA ILE A 651 5.04 -2.93 27.68
C ILE A 651 5.85 -3.73 28.69
N PHE A 652 6.28 -4.92 28.29
CA PHE A 652 7.06 -5.79 29.16
C PHE A 652 8.45 -5.22 29.40
N ASP A 653 8.79 -5.06 30.68
CA ASP A 653 10.08 -4.58 31.14
C ASP A 653 10.96 -5.77 31.50
N ALA A 654 11.88 -6.07 30.59
CA ALA A 654 12.76 -7.22 30.69
C ALA A 654 13.84 -7.06 31.76
N ALA A 655 14.15 -5.83 32.18
CA ALA A 655 15.17 -5.57 33.21
C ALA A 655 14.57 -5.52 34.61
N ALA A 656 13.27 -5.19 34.75
CA ALA A 656 12.59 -5.07 36.04
C ALA A 656 12.01 -6.39 36.58
N GLY A 657 11.82 -7.41 35.74
CA GLY A 657 11.38 -8.73 36.21
C GLY A 657 12.52 -9.57 36.81
N ILE A 658 12.15 -10.64 37.51
CA ILE A 658 13.11 -11.51 38.19
C ILE A 658 12.58 -12.94 38.27
N SER A 659 13.45 -13.92 38.04
CA SER A 659 13.14 -15.34 38.23
C SER A 659 13.75 -15.85 39.53
N LEU A 660 12.96 -16.47 40.39
CA LEU A 660 13.47 -17.13 41.60
C LEU A 660 14.06 -18.51 41.26
N ASN A 661 13.37 -19.23 40.37
CA ASN A 661 13.77 -20.50 39.78
C ASN A 661 13.00 -20.71 38.48
N ASP A 662 13.31 -21.76 37.72
CA ASP A 662 12.74 -21.98 36.39
C ASP A 662 11.21 -22.16 36.37
N ASN A 663 10.55 -22.35 37.52
CA ASN A 663 9.10 -22.46 37.61
C ASN A 663 8.44 -21.29 38.35
N PHE A 664 9.17 -20.32 38.89
CA PHE A 664 8.58 -19.25 39.69
C PHE A 664 9.22 -17.90 39.37
N VAL A 665 8.43 -17.03 38.73
CA VAL A 665 8.92 -15.79 38.11
C VAL A 665 8.01 -14.61 38.44
N LYS A 666 8.61 -13.42 38.53
CA LYS A 666 7.95 -12.13 38.59
C LYS A 666 8.19 -11.38 37.28
N LEU A 667 7.11 -10.91 36.67
CA LEU A 667 7.09 -10.22 35.39
C LEU A 667 6.50 -8.83 35.58
N ILE A 668 7.15 -7.82 35.00
CA ILE A 668 6.76 -6.42 35.11
C ILE A 668 6.30 -5.92 33.74
N SER A 669 5.16 -5.22 33.69
CA SER A 669 4.69 -4.60 32.45
C SER A 669 4.05 -3.24 32.70
N TRP A 670 4.54 -2.23 31.99
CA TRP A 670 4.06 -0.86 32.03
C TRP A 670 2.84 -0.66 31.14
N TYR A 671 2.02 0.32 31.48
CA TYR A 671 0.93 0.75 30.62
C TYR A 671 0.50 2.18 30.97
N ASP A 672 0.28 2.98 29.93
CA ASP A 672 -0.49 4.21 30.08
C ASP A 672 -1.96 3.84 30.29
N ASN A 673 -2.42 3.95 31.54
CA ASN A 673 -3.77 3.55 31.94
C ASN A 673 -4.87 4.39 31.28
N GLU A 674 -4.53 5.48 30.62
CA GLU A 674 -5.49 6.30 29.89
C GLU A 674 -5.30 6.19 28.37
N TYR A 675 -4.08 6.38 27.86
CA TYR A 675 -3.82 6.47 26.42
C TYR A 675 -3.80 5.11 25.72
N GLY A 676 -3.11 4.13 26.31
CA GLY A 676 -3.12 2.75 25.83
C GLY A 676 -4.54 2.18 25.86
N TYR A 677 -5.27 2.40 26.96
CA TYR A 677 -6.66 1.97 27.07
C TYR A 677 -7.59 2.65 26.04
N SER A 678 -7.50 3.97 25.88
CA SER A 678 -8.31 4.71 24.90
C SER A 678 -8.01 4.28 23.46
N SER A 679 -6.75 3.98 23.17
CA SER A 679 -6.33 3.39 21.90
C SER A 679 -7.01 2.03 21.65
N ARG A 680 -7.13 1.18 22.67
CA ARG A 680 -7.84 -0.10 22.58
C ARG A 680 -9.34 0.04 22.37
N VAL A 681 -9.98 1.06 22.94
CA VAL A 681 -11.40 1.34 22.66
C VAL A 681 -11.61 1.57 21.15
N ILE A 682 -10.74 2.36 20.51
CA ILE A 682 -10.83 2.60 19.06
C ILE A 682 -10.50 1.33 18.25
N ASP A 683 -9.48 0.57 18.64
CA ASP A 683 -9.13 -0.68 17.96
C ASP A 683 -10.27 -1.71 18.05
N LEU A 684 -10.95 -1.81 19.20
CA LEU A 684 -12.11 -2.66 19.40
C LEU A 684 -13.29 -2.22 18.51
N ILE A 685 -13.61 -0.93 18.47
CA ILE A 685 -14.68 -0.40 17.61
C ILE A 685 -14.42 -0.74 16.13
N LYS A 686 -13.18 -0.54 15.67
CA LYS A 686 -12.80 -0.88 14.29
C LYS A 686 -12.92 -2.37 14.00
N TYR A 687 -12.51 -3.23 14.94
CA TYR A 687 -12.67 -4.67 14.80
C TYR A 687 -14.15 -5.04 14.65
N ILE A 688 -15.00 -4.51 15.53
CA ILE A 688 -16.44 -4.79 15.52
C ILE A 688 -17.09 -4.35 14.21
N GLN A 689 -16.73 -3.18 13.71
CA GLN A 689 -17.22 -2.69 12.42
C GLN A 689 -16.82 -3.55 11.23
N SER A 690 -15.69 -4.26 11.32
CA SER A 690 -15.31 -5.22 10.29
C SER A 690 -16.10 -6.53 10.35
N LYS A 691 -16.85 -6.75 11.43
CA LYS A 691 -17.66 -7.96 11.68
C LYS A 691 -19.16 -7.71 11.56
N ASP A 692 -19.61 -6.53 11.96
CA ASP A 692 -20.99 -6.02 11.81
C ASP A 692 -21.29 -5.61 10.37
#